data_AF-A0A7K5HBA8-F1
#
_entry.id   AF-A0A7K5HBA8-F1
#
_cell.length_a   1.000
_cell.length_b   1.000
_cell.length_c   1.000
_cell.angle_alpha   90.00
_cell.angle_beta   90.00
_cell.angle_gamma   90.00
#
_symmetry.space_group_name_H-M   'P 1'
#
loop_
_entity.id
_entity.type
_entity.pdbx_description
1 polymer ?
#
loop_
_entity_poly.entity_id
_entity_poly.type
_entity_poly.pdbx_seq_one_letter_code
_entity_poly.pdbx_strand_id
1 'polypeptide(L)'
;APWHHIENLDLFFSRISFIRAGCAPPPPRLPKNGFTCMLIGEIFELMQFIFVVAFTTFLISCVDYDILFANKAVNHSQHPSEPIKVTLPDAFLLPNVCSARIQANSFLICILVIAGVFWIHRLVKFIYNICCYWEIHSFYINALKIPMSTLPYFTWQEVQARIVQIQKEHQICIHKKELTELDIYHRILRFKNYMVAMVNKSLLPIRFRLPLLGDTVFYTRGLKYNFELIFFWGPGSLFENEWSLKAEYKRAGNRLELAEKLSTRILWIGIANFLLCPLILIWQILYAFFSYTEILKREPGSLGARCWSLYGRCYLRHFNELDHELQSRLSKGYKPASKYMNCFISPLLTIVAKNVAFFAGSILAVLIALTIYDEDVLAVEHVLTTVTLLGVGVTVCRSFIPDQHLVFCPEQLLRVILAHIHYMPDHWQGNAHRYETRDEFAQLFQYKAVFILEELLSPIITPLILIVCLRPKSLDIVDFFRNFTVEVVGVGDTCSFAQMDVRQHGHPAWMSAGKTEASIYQQAEDGKTELSLMHFAITNPKWQPPRESTAFIGFLKERVHRDSSVALAQQTVLPENALFSSIQSLQSESEPHSLIANVIAGSSALGFHMGRDGQASRHLSEVASALRSFSPLQSAQQPPSGFQAAGRDGEGAQPRGAGAMTASGADARTVSSGSSAWEGQLQSMILSEYASTEMSLHALYMHELHKQQAQLEPERHTWHRRESDESGESAHEELDAQRGAPVPIPRSASYPFSSPRQPAEETATLQTGFQRRYGGITDPGTVHRPPSHFSRLPLGGWAEDGQSARHPEPVPEESSEDELPPQIHKV
;
A
#
# COMPACT_ATOMS: atom_id res chain seq x y z
N ALA A 1 24.62 -10.66 -31.22
CA ALA A 1 24.89 -10.25 -29.82
C ALA A 1 24.08 -11.16 -28.90
N PRO A 2 24.50 -11.42 -27.64
CA PRO A 2 23.79 -12.36 -26.77
C PRO A 2 22.36 -11.91 -26.39
N TRP A 3 22.07 -10.61 -26.42
CA TRP A 3 20.74 -10.04 -26.13
C TRP A 3 19.92 -9.70 -27.39
N HIS A 4 20.17 -10.39 -28.50
CA HIS A 4 19.41 -10.24 -29.73
C HIS A 4 18.24 -11.22 -29.73
N HIS A 5 17.00 -10.71 -29.81
CA HIS A 5 15.76 -11.48 -29.64
C HIS A 5 15.66 -12.20 -28.29
N ILE A 6 15.15 -11.49 -27.28
CA ILE A 6 14.79 -12.09 -25.99
C ILE A 6 13.32 -12.52 -26.04
N GLU A 7 13.05 -13.81 -25.83
CA GLU A 7 11.71 -14.39 -25.98
C GLU A 7 10.69 -13.80 -24.99
N ASN A 8 11.08 -13.69 -23.71
CA ASN A 8 10.25 -13.06 -22.67
C ASN A 8 10.82 -11.70 -22.24
N LEU A 9 10.41 -10.66 -22.95
CA LEU A 9 10.76 -9.27 -22.65
C LEU A 9 10.14 -8.74 -21.36
N ASP A 10 8.98 -9.25 -20.95
CA ASP A 10 8.25 -8.75 -19.78
C ASP A 10 8.96 -9.13 -18.49
N LEU A 11 9.38 -10.39 -18.38
CA LEU A 11 10.23 -10.88 -17.29
C LEU A 11 11.62 -10.23 -17.34
N PHE A 12 12.18 -9.98 -18.53
CA PHE A 12 13.47 -9.30 -18.70
C PHE A 12 13.44 -7.86 -18.15
N PHE A 13 12.51 -7.01 -18.59
CA PHE A 13 12.39 -5.64 -18.07
C PHE A 13 11.97 -5.59 -16.60
N SER A 14 11.14 -6.53 -16.14
CA SER A 14 10.79 -6.66 -14.72
C SER A 14 12.03 -6.95 -13.87
N ARG A 15 12.92 -7.86 -14.31
CA ARG A 15 14.18 -8.17 -13.63
C ARG A 15 15.19 -7.01 -13.65
N ILE A 16 15.25 -6.25 -14.75
CA ILE A 16 16.02 -4.99 -14.84
C ILE A 16 15.53 -3.98 -13.79
N SER A 17 14.22 -3.71 -13.75
CA SER A 17 13.61 -2.78 -12.79
C SER A 17 13.85 -3.23 -11.33
N PHE A 18 13.74 -4.53 -11.06
CA PHE A 18 13.99 -5.12 -9.75
C PHE A 18 15.44 -4.98 -9.29
N ILE A 19 16.44 -5.26 -10.14
CA ILE A 19 17.87 -5.06 -9.82
C ILE A 19 18.19 -3.59 -9.52
N ARG A 20 17.51 -2.65 -10.18
CA ARG A 20 17.72 -1.21 -9.94
C ARG A 20 17.03 -0.70 -8.68
N ALA A 21 15.80 -1.12 -8.41
CA ALA A 21 14.98 -0.60 -7.31
C ALA A 21 15.19 -1.33 -5.97
N GLY A 22 15.57 -2.62 -6.02
CA GLY A 22 15.58 -3.50 -4.86
C GLY A 22 14.18 -3.94 -4.43
N CYS A 23 14.13 -4.87 -3.46
CA CYS A 23 12.86 -5.41 -2.95
C CYS A 23 12.03 -4.37 -2.18
N ALA A 24 10.71 -4.43 -2.33
CA ALA A 24 9.74 -3.81 -1.42
C ALA A 24 8.49 -4.71 -1.30
N PRO A 25 7.74 -4.70 -0.19
CA PRO A 25 7.94 -3.98 1.09
C PRO A 25 7.78 -4.87 2.36
N PRO A 26 7.87 -4.32 3.59
CA PRO A 26 8.81 -3.34 4.20
C PRO A 26 9.80 -4.13 5.14
N PRO A 27 10.68 -3.58 6.03
CA PRO A 27 10.83 -2.23 6.62
C PRO A 27 11.90 -1.34 5.93
N PRO A 28 11.97 -0.03 6.26
CA PRO A 28 12.80 0.93 5.53
C PRO A 28 14.25 1.00 6.03
N ARG A 29 15.17 0.21 5.44
CA ARG A 29 16.62 0.38 5.61
C ARG A 29 17.36 0.13 4.29
N LEU A 30 17.58 1.23 3.56
CA LEU A 30 18.23 1.34 2.24
C LEU A 30 17.51 0.57 1.10
N PRO A 31 17.49 1.11 -0.14
CA PRO A 31 17.16 0.30 -1.31
C PRO A 31 18.24 -0.79 -1.49
N LYS A 32 17.84 -2.04 -1.77
CA LYS A 32 18.74 -3.16 -2.11
C LYS A 32 19.33 -2.94 -3.53
N ASN A 33 20.16 -1.90 -3.71
CA ASN A 33 20.73 -1.51 -5.00
C ASN A 33 21.71 -2.57 -5.52
N GLY A 34 21.43 -3.14 -6.70
CA GLY A 34 22.36 -4.00 -7.43
C GLY A 34 22.40 -5.46 -6.99
N PHE A 35 23.02 -6.28 -7.85
CA PHE A 35 22.98 -7.75 -7.80
C PHE A 35 23.40 -8.33 -6.43
N THR A 36 24.50 -7.85 -5.84
CA THR A 36 25.01 -8.39 -4.56
C THR A 36 24.06 -8.13 -3.39
N CYS A 37 23.44 -6.95 -3.33
CA CYS A 37 22.48 -6.60 -2.27
C CYS A 37 21.18 -7.42 -2.39
N MET A 38 20.73 -7.67 -3.63
CA MET A 38 19.61 -8.55 -3.94
C MET A 38 19.92 -10.01 -3.54
N LEU A 39 21.07 -10.54 -3.96
CA LEU A 39 21.55 -11.89 -3.66
C LEU A 39 21.63 -12.15 -2.14
N ILE A 40 22.31 -11.27 -1.41
CA ILE A 40 22.42 -11.35 0.06
C ILE A 40 21.04 -11.26 0.72
N GLY A 41 20.14 -10.44 0.19
CA GLY A 41 18.76 -10.33 0.67
C GLY A 41 17.99 -11.66 0.57
N GLU A 42 17.96 -12.28 -0.61
CA GLU A 42 17.30 -13.58 -0.83
C GLU A 42 17.93 -14.70 0.03
N ILE A 43 19.26 -14.70 0.20
CA ILE A 43 19.95 -15.62 1.10
C ILE A 43 19.47 -15.46 2.54
N PHE A 44 19.40 -14.22 3.06
CA PHE A 44 18.90 -13.99 4.41
C PHE A 44 17.44 -14.39 4.57
N GLU A 45 16.60 -14.19 3.57
CA GLU A 45 15.18 -14.60 3.62
C GLU A 45 15.01 -16.13 3.54
N LEU A 46 15.95 -16.87 2.92
CA LEU A 46 16.05 -18.34 3.01
C LEU A 46 16.53 -18.79 4.39
N MET A 47 17.56 -18.13 4.94
CA MET A 47 18.08 -18.43 6.28
C MET A 47 17.07 -18.15 7.39
N GLN A 48 16.26 -17.09 7.27
CA GLN A 48 15.19 -16.77 8.21
C GLN A 48 14.14 -17.89 8.29
N PHE A 49 13.78 -18.51 7.16
CA PHE A 49 12.85 -19.64 7.15
C PHE A 49 13.42 -20.84 7.92
N ILE A 50 14.68 -21.22 7.63
CA ILE A 50 15.37 -22.31 8.35
C ILE A 50 15.45 -22.00 9.84
N PHE A 51 15.85 -20.78 10.20
CA PHE A 51 16.00 -20.35 11.59
C PHE A 51 14.68 -20.44 12.36
N VAL A 52 13.58 -19.90 11.82
CA VAL A 52 12.26 -19.96 12.46
C VAL A 52 11.81 -21.40 12.67
N VAL A 53 11.93 -22.27 11.66
CA VAL A 53 11.50 -23.68 11.76
C VAL A 53 12.40 -24.46 12.74
N ALA A 54 13.72 -24.35 12.61
CA ALA A 54 14.68 -25.09 13.44
C ALA A 54 14.65 -24.64 14.90
N PHE A 55 14.60 -23.32 15.16
CA PHE A 55 14.56 -22.78 16.53
C PHE A 55 13.23 -23.11 17.22
N THR A 56 12.10 -23.04 16.52
CA THR A 56 10.81 -23.49 17.07
C THR A 56 10.83 -24.99 17.41
N THR A 57 11.40 -25.81 16.52
CA THR A 57 11.53 -27.27 16.74
C THR A 57 12.43 -27.58 17.94
N PHE A 58 13.53 -26.85 18.08
CA PHE A 58 14.45 -26.93 19.22
C PHE A 58 13.75 -26.56 20.54
N LEU A 59 13.01 -25.45 20.59
CA LEU A 59 12.26 -25.05 21.79
C LEU A 59 11.20 -26.09 22.18
N ILE A 60 10.45 -26.64 21.21
CA ILE A 60 9.42 -27.65 21.47
C ILE A 60 10.01 -29.00 21.94
N SER A 61 11.20 -29.36 21.47
CA SER A 61 11.70 -30.75 21.60
C SER A 61 12.95 -30.90 22.46
N CYS A 62 13.92 -29.99 22.36
CA CYS A 62 15.24 -30.15 22.97
C CYS A 62 15.39 -29.46 24.34
N VAL A 63 14.43 -28.65 24.77
CA VAL A 63 14.47 -27.96 26.08
C VAL A 63 13.71 -28.78 27.13
N ASP A 64 14.33 -29.02 28.29
CA ASP A 64 13.66 -29.51 29.50
C ASP A 64 13.22 -28.31 30.35
N TYR A 65 11.94 -27.94 30.20
CA TYR A 65 11.35 -26.81 30.91
C TYR A 65 11.21 -27.05 32.43
N ASP A 66 11.18 -28.29 32.90
CA ASP A 66 11.11 -28.57 34.35
C ASP A 66 12.46 -28.31 35.04
N ILE A 67 13.56 -28.49 34.32
CA ILE A 67 14.90 -28.06 34.78
C ILE A 67 15.00 -26.52 34.68
N LEU A 68 14.58 -25.94 33.55
CA LEU A 68 14.70 -24.49 33.30
C LEU A 68 13.88 -23.63 34.28
N PHE A 69 12.70 -24.11 34.70
CA PHE A 69 11.85 -23.43 35.70
C PHE A 69 12.10 -23.91 37.13
N ALA A 70 13.15 -24.72 37.37
CA ALA A 70 13.51 -25.27 38.68
C ALA A 70 12.44 -26.13 39.38
N ASN A 71 11.44 -26.63 38.64
CA ASN A 71 10.49 -27.66 39.11
C ASN A 71 11.23 -28.96 39.53
N LYS A 72 12.43 -29.18 38.97
CA LYS A 72 13.23 -30.40 39.10
C LYS A 72 14.69 -30.04 39.33
N ALA A 73 15.23 -30.45 40.49
CA ALA A 73 16.64 -30.26 40.81
C ALA A 73 17.56 -31.06 39.87
N VAL A 74 18.70 -30.47 39.48
CA VAL A 74 19.73 -31.14 38.69
C VAL A 74 20.57 -32.03 39.61
N ASN A 75 20.52 -33.35 39.41
CA ASN A 75 21.24 -34.33 40.22
C ASN A 75 22.75 -34.40 39.87
N HIS A 76 23.49 -33.31 40.06
CA HIS A 76 24.96 -33.32 40.10
C HIS A 76 25.44 -33.88 41.44
N SER A 77 25.36 -35.20 41.59
CA SER A 77 25.77 -35.92 42.79
C SER A 77 27.30 -35.92 42.96
N GLN A 78 27.86 -34.95 43.71
CA GLN A 78 29.08 -35.20 44.51
C GLN A 78 29.39 -34.24 45.67
N HIS A 79 28.86 -33.00 45.73
CA HIS A 79 29.06 -32.10 46.89
C HIS A 79 27.76 -31.44 47.38
N PRO A 80 27.39 -31.47 48.68
CA PRO A 80 26.04 -31.10 49.15
C PRO A 80 25.90 -29.66 49.68
N SER A 81 26.90 -28.78 49.51
CA SER A 81 27.07 -27.59 50.36
C SER A 81 26.88 -26.23 49.68
N GLU A 82 26.59 -26.15 48.38
CA GLU A 82 26.26 -24.90 47.69
C GLU A 82 25.09 -25.09 46.70
N PRO A 83 24.17 -24.12 46.56
CA PRO A 83 23.13 -24.16 45.54
C PRO A 83 23.75 -23.84 44.16
N ILE A 84 24.21 -24.89 43.48
CA ILE A 84 24.77 -24.79 42.12
C ILE A 84 23.74 -24.14 41.20
N LYS A 85 24.08 -22.98 40.62
CA LYS A 85 23.19 -22.23 39.72
C LYS A 85 22.99 -23.01 38.43
N VAL A 86 21.74 -23.38 38.13
CA VAL A 86 21.36 -24.05 36.88
C VAL A 86 21.82 -23.21 35.70
N THR A 87 22.58 -23.82 34.78
CA THR A 87 23.08 -23.17 33.57
C THR A 87 22.19 -23.49 32.38
N LEU A 88 22.18 -22.64 31.35
CA LEU A 88 21.35 -22.87 30.15
C LEU A 88 21.63 -24.22 29.45
N PRO A 89 22.90 -24.69 29.34
CA PRO A 89 23.19 -26.04 28.85
C PRO A 89 22.53 -27.18 29.64
N ASP A 90 22.30 -27.04 30.95
CA ASP A 90 21.73 -28.11 31.78
C ASP A 90 20.25 -28.38 31.47
N ALA A 91 19.56 -27.38 30.91
CA ALA A 91 18.21 -27.48 30.40
C ALA A 91 18.14 -27.97 28.93
N PHE A 92 19.28 -28.21 28.27
CA PHE A 92 19.32 -28.71 26.88
C PHE A 92 19.56 -30.22 26.86
N LEU A 93 18.59 -30.95 26.31
CA LEU A 93 18.67 -32.41 26.17
C LEU A 93 19.81 -32.82 25.23
N LEU A 94 20.51 -33.91 25.59
CA LEU A 94 21.56 -34.49 24.74
C LEU A 94 21.03 -34.75 23.32
N PRO A 95 21.84 -34.52 22.26
CA PRO A 95 21.36 -34.60 20.87
C PRO A 95 20.63 -35.90 20.51
N ASN A 96 21.11 -37.04 21.02
CA ASN A 96 20.50 -38.36 20.80
C ASN A 96 19.11 -38.51 21.44
N VAL A 97 18.85 -37.80 22.55
CA VAL A 97 17.55 -37.79 23.25
C VAL A 97 16.59 -36.83 22.56
N CYS A 98 17.07 -35.65 22.12
CA CYS A 98 16.21 -34.74 21.37
C CYS A 98 15.83 -35.32 19.99
N SER A 99 16.77 -35.93 19.26
CA SER A 99 16.46 -36.56 17.97
C SER A 99 15.44 -37.70 18.10
N ALA A 100 15.56 -38.55 19.14
CA ALA A 100 14.56 -39.56 19.46
C ALA A 100 13.19 -38.95 19.82
N ARG A 101 13.14 -37.85 20.59
CA ARG A 101 11.88 -37.17 20.92
C ARG A 101 11.22 -36.53 19.69
N ILE A 102 12.01 -35.95 18.77
CA ILE A 102 11.50 -35.45 17.48
C ILE A 102 10.96 -36.62 16.64
N GLN A 103 11.68 -37.73 16.56
CA GLN A 103 11.28 -38.94 15.83
C GLN A 103 10.05 -39.65 16.42
N ALA A 104 9.77 -39.48 17.71
CA ALA A 104 8.56 -39.97 18.35
C ALA A 104 7.30 -39.13 18.01
N ASN A 105 7.46 -37.86 17.58
CA ASN A 105 6.35 -36.96 17.29
C ASN A 105 6.03 -36.93 15.79
N SER A 106 5.24 -37.90 15.33
CA SER A 106 4.84 -38.06 13.92
C SER A 106 4.19 -36.80 13.31
N PHE A 107 3.46 -36.02 14.11
CA PHE A 107 2.83 -34.76 13.66
C PHE A 107 3.87 -33.67 13.38
N LEU A 108 4.85 -33.51 14.28
CA LEU A 108 5.98 -32.60 14.10
C LEU A 108 6.84 -33.00 12.88
N ILE A 109 7.09 -34.30 12.68
CA ILE A 109 7.80 -34.82 11.49
C ILE A 109 7.03 -34.46 10.21
N CYS A 110 5.71 -34.64 10.18
CA CYS A 110 4.89 -34.29 9.02
C CYS A 110 5.03 -32.80 8.65
N ILE A 111 4.95 -31.91 9.65
CA ILE A 111 5.16 -30.46 9.45
C ILE A 111 6.59 -30.19 8.95
N LEU A 112 7.61 -30.83 9.51
CA LEU A 112 9.01 -30.68 9.11
C LEU A 112 9.27 -31.16 7.67
N VAL A 113 8.65 -32.25 7.24
CA VAL A 113 8.73 -32.75 5.86
C VAL A 113 8.10 -31.75 4.88
N ILE A 114 6.91 -31.23 5.19
CA ILE A 114 6.23 -30.25 4.32
C ILE A 114 7.04 -28.94 4.26
N ALA A 115 7.54 -28.45 5.40
CA ALA A 115 8.41 -27.28 5.45
C ALA A 115 9.73 -27.49 4.70
N GLY A 116 10.31 -28.69 4.76
CA GLY A 116 11.50 -29.09 4.02
C GLY A 116 11.28 -29.10 2.50
N VAL A 117 10.19 -29.71 2.02
CA VAL A 117 9.82 -29.70 0.60
C VAL A 117 9.57 -28.27 0.09
N PHE A 118 8.86 -27.45 0.86
CA PHE A 118 8.64 -26.03 0.53
C PHE A 118 9.97 -25.25 0.46
N TRP A 119 10.88 -25.48 1.41
CA TRP A 119 12.20 -24.83 1.41
C TRP A 119 13.07 -25.29 0.24
N ILE A 120 13.09 -26.58 -0.11
CA ILE A 120 13.81 -27.11 -1.28
C ILE A 120 13.27 -26.48 -2.57
N HIS A 121 11.94 -26.40 -2.73
CA HIS A 121 11.33 -25.70 -3.87
C HIS A 121 11.75 -24.22 -3.92
N ARG A 122 11.76 -23.52 -2.78
CA ARG A 122 12.22 -22.12 -2.70
C ARG A 122 13.71 -21.98 -3.04
N LEU A 123 14.56 -22.92 -2.61
CA LEU A 123 15.98 -22.98 -2.93
C LEU A 123 16.22 -23.18 -4.44
N VAL A 124 15.52 -24.11 -5.07
CA VAL A 124 15.60 -24.35 -6.53
C VAL A 124 15.18 -23.10 -7.31
N LYS A 125 14.07 -22.46 -6.90
CA LYS A 125 13.63 -21.18 -7.49
C LYS A 125 14.65 -20.06 -7.31
N PHE A 126 15.31 -19.99 -6.14
CA PHE A 126 16.38 -19.04 -5.87
C PHE A 126 17.61 -19.29 -6.77
N ILE A 127 18.07 -20.53 -6.90
CA ILE A 127 19.20 -20.90 -7.79
C ILE A 127 18.90 -20.52 -9.24
N TYR A 128 17.71 -20.87 -9.76
CA TYR A 128 17.26 -20.46 -11.09
C TYR A 128 17.26 -18.93 -11.26
N ASN A 129 16.72 -18.20 -10.27
CA ASN A 129 16.71 -16.74 -10.27
C ASN A 129 18.13 -16.14 -10.28
N ILE A 130 19.10 -16.71 -9.55
CA ILE A 130 20.50 -16.26 -9.60
C ILE A 130 21.05 -16.32 -11.02
N CYS A 131 20.88 -17.45 -11.72
CA CYS A 131 21.35 -17.63 -13.09
C CYS A 131 20.75 -16.57 -14.04
N CYS A 132 19.43 -16.35 -13.96
CA CYS A 132 18.78 -15.32 -14.77
C CYS A 132 19.20 -13.89 -14.39
N TYR A 133 19.34 -13.57 -13.10
CA TYR A 133 19.79 -12.24 -12.69
C TYR A 133 21.26 -11.98 -13.02
N TRP A 134 22.09 -13.02 -13.15
CA TRP A 134 23.47 -12.89 -13.64
C TRP A 134 23.53 -12.49 -15.12
N GLU A 135 22.58 -12.93 -15.93
CA GLU A 135 22.41 -12.47 -17.31
C GLU A 135 22.08 -10.96 -17.37
N ILE A 136 21.15 -10.50 -16.52
CA ILE A 136 20.81 -9.08 -16.40
C ILE A 136 21.98 -8.25 -15.86
N HIS A 137 22.74 -8.78 -14.91
CA HIS A 137 23.99 -8.18 -14.42
C HIS A 137 25.01 -8.02 -15.56
N SER A 138 25.15 -9.03 -16.42
CA SER A 138 25.98 -8.95 -17.64
C SER A 138 25.44 -7.90 -18.62
N PHE A 139 24.12 -7.82 -18.83
CA PHE A 139 23.49 -6.79 -19.68
C PHE A 139 23.78 -5.36 -19.19
N TYR A 140 23.71 -5.11 -17.87
CA TYR A 140 24.04 -3.81 -17.29
C TYR A 140 25.49 -3.36 -17.57
N ILE A 141 26.45 -4.26 -17.37
CA ILE A 141 27.87 -3.96 -17.55
C ILE A 141 28.22 -3.87 -19.05
N ASN A 142 27.81 -4.87 -19.84
CA ASN A 142 28.28 -5.05 -21.20
C ASN A 142 27.45 -4.32 -22.26
N ALA A 143 26.14 -4.18 -22.08
CA ALA A 143 25.29 -3.39 -22.98
C ALA A 143 25.10 -1.96 -22.44
N LEU A 144 24.45 -1.77 -21.29
CA LEU A 144 24.11 -0.45 -20.74
C LEU A 144 25.31 0.42 -20.34
N LYS A 145 26.52 -0.17 -20.25
CA LYS A 145 27.75 0.47 -19.76
C LYS A 145 27.56 1.14 -18.40
N ILE A 146 26.88 0.45 -17.48
CA ILE A 146 26.71 0.84 -16.07
C ILE A 146 27.40 -0.21 -15.19
N PRO A 147 28.53 0.11 -14.52
CA PRO A 147 29.12 -0.79 -13.53
C PRO A 147 28.23 -0.85 -12.26
N MET A 148 28.18 -2.02 -11.63
CA MET A 148 27.32 -2.24 -10.44
C MET A 148 27.60 -1.29 -9.27
N SER A 149 28.83 -0.77 -9.16
CA SER A 149 29.22 0.20 -8.13
C SER A 149 28.59 1.57 -8.30
N THR A 150 28.21 1.98 -9.52
CA THR A 150 27.55 3.27 -9.78
C THR A 150 26.04 3.15 -9.98
N LEU A 151 25.52 1.95 -10.23
CA LEU A 151 24.09 1.66 -10.32
C LEU A 151 23.24 2.26 -9.17
N PRO A 152 23.67 2.31 -7.89
CA PRO A 152 22.95 3.00 -6.81
C PRO A 152 22.49 4.44 -7.12
N TYR A 153 23.33 5.20 -7.84
CA TYR A 153 23.15 6.64 -8.07
C TYR A 153 22.32 6.96 -9.33
N PHE A 154 22.14 5.97 -10.22
CA PHE A 154 21.78 6.13 -11.64
C PHE A 154 20.28 6.35 -11.98
N THR A 155 19.47 6.83 -11.03
CA THR A 155 17.99 6.95 -11.08
C THR A 155 17.24 5.80 -11.81
N TRP A 156 16.03 6.01 -12.34
CA TRP A 156 15.36 5.08 -13.27
C TRP A 156 15.29 5.65 -14.68
N GLN A 157 14.97 6.94 -14.81
CA GLN A 157 14.84 7.65 -16.08
C GLN A 157 16.12 7.60 -16.95
N GLU A 158 17.32 7.63 -16.33
CA GLU A 158 18.58 7.46 -17.05
C GLU A 158 18.78 6.03 -17.57
N VAL A 159 18.45 5.02 -16.75
CA VAL A 159 18.50 3.60 -17.13
C VAL A 159 17.53 3.34 -18.29
N GLN A 160 16.31 3.84 -18.20
CA GLN A 160 15.29 3.72 -19.23
C GLN A 160 15.71 4.41 -20.54
N ALA A 161 16.25 5.63 -20.47
CA ALA A 161 16.76 6.33 -21.64
C ALA A 161 17.89 5.56 -22.34
N ARG A 162 18.80 4.92 -21.58
CA ARG A 162 19.83 4.04 -22.17
C ARG A 162 19.27 2.77 -22.78
N ILE A 163 18.22 2.18 -22.21
CA ILE A 163 17.52 1.01 -22.80
C ILE A 163 16.89 1.40 -24.15
N VAL A 164 16.19 2.54 -24.21
CA VAL A 164 15.58 3.07 -25.44
C VAL A 164 16.65 3.38 -26.51
N GLN A 165 17.81 3.92 -26.11
CA GLN A 165 18.93 4.13 -27.02
C GLN A 165 19.50 2.80 -27.55
N ILE A 166 19.75 1.83 -26.67
CA ILE A 166 20.37 0.55 -27.04
C ILE A 166 19.49 -0.31 -27.93
N GLN A 167 18.16 -0.18 -27.90
CA GLN A 167 17.27 -0.85 -28.88
C GLN A 167 17.65 -0.54 -30.35
N LYS A 168 18.33 0.59 -30.60
CA LYS A 168 18.83 0.96 -31.95
C LYS A 168 20.15 0.27 -32.33
N GLU A 169 20.94 -0.16 -31.35
CA GLU A 169 22.23 -0.83 -31.50
C GLU A 169 22.11 -2.36 -31.37
N HIS A 170 21.16 -2.82 -30.56
CA HIS A 170 20.85 -4.22 -30.27
C HIS A 170 19.33 -4.40 -30.35
N GLN A 171 18.84 -5.17 -31.32
CA GLN A 171 17.41 -5.49 -31.43
C GLN A 171 16.99 -6.49 -30.35
N ILE A 172 16.70 -5.95 -29.17
CA ILE A 172 16.19 -6.68 -28.00
C ILE A 172 14.75 -7.11 -28.29
N CYS A 173 13.93 -6.17 -28.82
CA CYS A 173 12.64 -6.44 -29.43
C CYS A 173 12.76 -6.53 -30.97
N ILE A 174 12.26 -7.60 -31.60
CA ILE A 174 12.18 -7.70 -33.08
C ILE A 174 10.98 -6.90 -33.62
N HIS A 175 9.81 -7.02 -33.00
CA HIS A 175 8.54 -6.55 -33.57
C HIS A 175 8.42 -5.01 -33.68
N LYS A 176 9.32 -4.24 -33.06
CA LYS A 176 9.27 -2.78 -33.05
C LYS A 176 10.68 -2.19 -33.17
N LYS A 177 10.94 -1.44 -34.25
CA LYS A 177 12.27 -0.85 -34.55
C LYS A 177 12.73 0.15 -33.49
N GLU A 178 11.79 0.87 -32.87
CA GLU A 178 12.06 1.79 -31.76
C GLU A 178 11.10 1.48 -30.61
N LEU A 179 11.65 1.31 -29.41
CA LEU A 179 10.90 1.05 -28.18
C LEU A 179 10.64 2.39 -27.48
N THR A 180 9.40 2.67 -27.10
CA THR A 180 9.03 3.89 -26.35
C THR A 180 9.19 3.68 -24.86
N GLU A 181 9.21 4.77 -24.09
CA GLU A 181 9.15 4.72 -22.63
C GLU A 181 7.92 3.93 -22.17
N LEU A 182 6.75 4.23 -22.74
CA LEU A 182 5.47 3.60 -22.39
C LEU A 182 5.47 2.09 -22.63
N ASP A 183 6.10 1.60 -23.71
CA ASP A 183 6.21 0.15 -23.98
C ASP A 183 6.91 -0.58 -22.80
N ILE A 184 7.93 0.04 -22.21
CA ILE A 184 8.68 -0.53 -21.08
C ILE A 184 7.80 -0.57 -19.82
N TYR A 185 7.05 0.50 -19.55
CA TYR A 185 6.11 0.54 -18.43
C TYR A 185 4.97 -0.49 -18.59
N HIS A 186 4.38 -0.62 -19.79
CA HIS A 186 3.34 -1.63 -20.07
C HIS A 186 3.82 -3.05 -19.76
N ARG A 187 5.07 -3.39 -20.10
CA ARG A 187 5.66 -4.71 -19.82
C ARG A 187 5.92 -4.95 -18.33
N ILE A 188 6.52 -3.99 -17.63
CA ILE A 188 6.82 -4.12 -16.18
C ILE A 188 5.54 -4.14 -15.33
N LEU A 189 4.46 -3.50 -15.81
CA LEU A 189 3.25 -3.24 -15.03
C LEU A 189 1.99 -3.96 -15.54
N ARG A 190 2.05 -4.78 -16.59
CA ARG A 190 0.89 -5.44 -17.25
C ARG A 190 -0.17 -5.93 -16.26
N PHE A 191 0.19 -6.86 -15.39
CA PHE A 191 -0.72 -7.43 -14.38
C PHE A 191 -1.09 -6.46 -13.25
N LYS A 192 -0.19 -5.55 -12.87
CA LYS A 192 -0.47 -4.51 -11.86
C LYS A 192 -1.51 -3.51 -12.35
N ASN A 193 -1.48 -3.15 -13.64
CA ASN A 193 -2.46 -2.28 -14.29
C ASN A 193 -3.86 -2.93 -14.32
N TYR A 194 -3.96 -4.25 -14.58
CA TYR A 194 -5.23 -4.98 -14.42
C TYR A 194 -5.71 -4.96 -12.96
N MET A 195 -4.85 -5.25 -11.98
CA MET A 195 -5.24 -5.20 -10.56
C MET A 195 -5.73 -3.80 -10.12
N VAL A 196 -5.09 -2.72 -10.58
CA VAL A 196 -5.53 -1.33 -10.29
C VAL A 196 -6.91 -1.05 -10.91
N ALA A 197 -7.16 -1.50 -12.14
CA ALA A 197 -8.46 -1.35 -12.79
C ALA A 197 -9.56 -2.17 -12.09
N MET A 198 -9.30 -3.43 -11.74
CA MET A 198 -10.25 -4.29 -11.05
C MET A 198 -10.61 -3.80 -9.64
N VAL A 199 -9.70 -3.11 -8.94
CA VAL A 199 -9.98 -2.44 -7.67
C VAL A 199 -10.77 -1.14 -7.88
N ASN A 200 -10.41 -0.31 -8.87
CA ASN A 200 -11.15 0.93 -9.18
C ASN A 200 -12.59 0.65 -9.61
N LYS A 201 -12.82 -0.39 -10.42
CA LYS A 201 -14.16 -0.88 -10.82
C LYS A 201 -14.85 -1.79 -9.79
N SER A 202 -14.32 -1.93 -8.57
CA SER A 202 -14.92 -2.72 -7.47
C SER A 202 -15.29 -4.19 -7.82
N LEU A 203 -14.58 -4.77 -8.80
CA LEU A 203 -14.81 -6.16 -9.24
C LEU A 203 -14.31 -7.17 -8.20
N LEU A 204 -13.26 -6.82 -7.44
CA LEU A 204 -12.73 -7.69 -6.39
C LEU A 204 -13.53 -7.51 -5.08
N PRO A 205 -13.99 -8.60 -4.45
CA PRO A 205 -14.69 -8.55 -3.16
C PRO A 205 -13.69 -8.25 -2.04
N ILE A 206 -13.49 -6.97 -1.75
CA ILE A 206 -12.58 -6.48 -0.70
C ILE A 206 -13.27 -5.58 0.32
N ARG A 207 -14.51 -5.14 0.08
CA ARG A 207 -15.34 -4.35 1.01
C ARG A 207 -16.40 -5.26 1.65
N PHE A 208 -16.56 -5.19 2.97
CA PHE A 208 -17.46 -6.05 3.74
C PHE A 208 -18.14 -5.28 4.87
N ARG A 209 -19.48 -5.31 4.91
CA ARG A 209 -20.28 -4.73 5.99
C ARG A 209 -20.40 -5.73 7.15
N LEU A 210 -19.68 -5.50 8.23
CA LEU A 210 -19.71 -6.34 9.44
C LEU A 210 -20.67 -5.75 10.49
N PRO A 211 -21.52 -6.56 11.15
CA PRO A 211 -22.60 -6.07 12.00
C PRO A 211 -22.15 -5.33 13.28
N LEU A 212 -20.86 -5.35 13.61
CA LEU A 212 -20.27 -4.64 14.76
C LEU A 212 -19.16 -3.65 14.39
N LEU A 213 -18.63 -3.69 13.16
CA LEU A 213 -17.52 -2.82 12.72
C LEU A 213 -17.91 -1.90 11.54
N GLY A 214 -19.12 -2.02 10.99
CA GLY A 214 -19.55 -1.25 9.82
C GLY A 214 -18.84 -1.68 8.55
N ASP A 215 -18.58 -0.73 7.65
CA ASP A 215 -17.98 -1.00 6.35
C ASP A 215 -16.45 -1.10 6.46
N THR A 216 -15.97 -2.33 6.37
CA THR A 216 -14.55 -2.72 6.53
C THR A 216 -13.94 -3.11 5.19
N VAL A 217 -12.61 -2.96 5.06
CA VAL A 217 -11.87 -3.36 3.86
C VAL A 217 -10.86 -4.44 4.22
N PHE A 218 -10.97 -5.61 3.62
CA PHE A 218 -10.06 -6.74 3.85
C PHE A 218 -9.29 -7.07 2.57
N TYR A 219 -8.03 -6.64 2.50
CA TYR A 219 -7.15 -6.91 1.36
C TYR A 219 -5.72 -7.14 1.81
N THR A 220 -5.39 -8.41 2.08
CA THR A 220 -4.09 -8.87 2.59
C THR A 220 -3.15 -9.30 1.47
N ARG A 221 -1.86 -9.51 1.78
CA ARG A 221 -0.90 -10.11 0.83
C ARG A 221 -1.34 -11.50 0.38
N GLY A 222 -1.91 -12.29 1.28
CA GLY A 222 -2.43 -13.64 0.97
C GLY A 222 -3.59 -13.61 -0.03
N LEU A 223 -4.55 -12.70 0.15
CA LEU A 223 -5.67 -12.53 -0.79
C LEU A 223 -5.19 -11.98 -2.14
N LYS A 224 -4.30 -10.98 -2.15
CA LYS A 224 -3.68 -10.44 -3.37
C LYS A 224 -2.91 -11.52 -4.16
N TYR A 225 -2.09 -12.31 -3.48
CA TYR A 225 -1.34 -13.41 -4.10
C TYR A 225 -2.27 -14.43 -4.77
N ASN A 226 -3.39 -14.76 -4.11
CA ASN A 226 -4.39 -15.65 -4.69
C ASN A 226 -5.10 -15.02 -5.91
N PHE A 227 -5.43 -13.73 -5.89
CA PHE A 227 -5.95 -13.06 -7.09
C PHE A 227 -4.95 -13.11 -8.26
N GLU A 228 -3.67 -12.83 -8.02
CA GLU A 228 -2.64 -12.91 -9.07
C GLU A 228 -2.40 -14.35 -9.58
N LEU A 229 -2.47 -15.34 -8.68
CA LEU A 229 -2.44 -16.76 -9.02
C LEU A 229 -3.68 -17.22 -9.81
N ILE A 230 -4.87 -16.68 -9.51
CA ILE A 230 -6.09 -17.00 -10.26
C ILE A 230 -6.03 -16.34 -11.64
N PHE A 231 -5.78 -15.03 -11.75
CA PHE A 231 -5.96 -14.35 -13.04
C PHE A 231 -4.79 -14.52 -14.00
N PHE A 232 -3.55 -14.54 -13.51
CA PHE A 232 -2.36 -14.41 -14.37
C PHE A 232 -1.46 -15.66 -14.39
N TRP A 233 -1.28 -16.36 -13.26
CA TRP A 233 -0.24 -17.41 -13.15
C TRP A 233 -0.76 -18.86 -13.25
N GLY A 234 0.09 -19.74 -13.78
CA GLY A 234 -0.18 -21.18 -13.95
C GLY A 234 -0.99 -21.52 -15.21
N PRO A 235 -0.99 -22.79 -15.66
CA PRO A 235 -1.50 -23.18 -16.99
C PRO A 235 -3.00 -22.91 -17.18
N GLY A 236 -3.77 -22.91 -16.09
CA GLY A 236 -5.21 -22.60 -16.09
C GLY A 236 -5.57 -21.12 -16.03
N SER A 237 -4.60 -20.18 -16.08
CA SER A 237 -4.90 -18.74 -16.03
C SER A 237 -5.58 -18.23 -17.30
N LEU A 238 -6.02 -16.97 -17.31
CA LEU A 238 -6.64 -16.36 -18.49
C LEU A 238 -5.60 -16.02 -19.58
N PHE A 239 -4.33 -15.92 -19.19
CA PHE A 239 -3.20 -15.66 -20.08
C PHE A 239 -2.64 -16.98 -20.61
N GLU A 240 -2.25 -16.99 -21.88
CA GLU A 240 -1.63 -18.15 -22.55
C GLU A 240 -0.11 -18.11 -22.34
N ASN A 241 0.44 -16.92 -22.54
CA ASN A 241 1.82 -16.54 -22.28
C ASN A 241 1.80 -15.23 -21.45
N GLU A 242 2.90 -14.85 -20.81
CA GLU A 242 2.94 -13.68 -19.91
C GLU A 242 2.48 -12.35 -20.56
N TRP A 243 2.48 -12.27 -21.89
CA TRP A 243 2.09 -11.09 -22.68
C TRP A 243 0.79 -11.22 -23.49
N SER A 244 0.07 -12.37 -23.46
CA SER A 244 -1.12 -12.59 -24.30
C SER A 244 -2.25 -13.30 -23.58
N LEU A 245 -3.46 -12.76 -23.72
CA LEU A 245 -4.71 -13.33 -23.24
C LEU A 245 -5.16 -14.46 -24.19
N LYS A 246 -5.61 -15.61 -23.64
CA LYS A 246 -6.09 -16.75 -24.44
C LYS A 246 -7.22 -16.31 -25.37
N ALA A 247 -7.13 -16.69 -26.65
CA ALA A 247 -8.02 -16.21 -27.71
C ALA A 247 -9.52 -16.54 -27.50
N GLU A 248 -9.84 -17.48 -26.61
CA GLU A 248 -11.22 -17.77 -26.16
C GLU A 248 -11.86 -16.56 -25.43
N TYR A 249 -11.12 -15.88 -24.54
CA TYR A 249 -11.63 -14.73 -23.77
C TYR A 249 -11.82 -13.47 -24.63
N LYS A 250 -11.15 -13.38 -25.80
CA LYS A 250 -11.37 -12.31 -26.79
C LYS A 250 -12.70 -12.46 -27.55
N ARG A 251 -13.43 -13.58 -27.40
CA ARG A 251 -14.69 -13.88 -28.12
C ARG A 251 -15.90 -13.80 -27.18
N ALA A 252 -17.01 -13.25 -27.67
CA ALA A 252 -18.23 -13.09 -26.86
C ALA A 252 -19.03 -14.40 -26.65
N GLY A 253 -19.00 -15.32 -27.61
CA GLY A 253 -19.93 -16.46 -27.67
C GLY A 253 -19.88 -17.41 -26.47
N ASN A 254 -18.68 -17.72 -25.96
CA ASN A 254 -18.48 -18.72 -24.91
C ASN A 254 -18.43 -18.11 -23.49
N ARG A 255 -18.90 -16.88 -23.27
CA ARG A 255 -18.68 -16.16 -21.99
C ARG A 255 -19.15 -16.91 -20.74
N LEU A 256 -20.25 -17.66 -20.83
CA LEU A 256 -20.80 -18.44 -19.71
C LEU A 256 -19.92 -19.67 -19.39
N GLU A 257 -19.50 -20.40 -20.42
CA GLU A 257 -18.58 -21.54 -20.30
C GLU A 257 -17.23 -21.10 -19.69
N LEU A 258 -16.72 -19.94 -20.11
CA LEU A 258 -15.49 -19.35 -19.58
C LEU A 258 -15.65 -18.89 -18.12
N ALA A 259 -16.80 -18.31 -17.78
CA ALA A 259 -17.14 -17.94 -16.40
C ALA A 259 -17.28 -19.16 -15.48
N GLU A 260 -17.79 -20.29 -15.98
CA GLU A 260 -17.88 -21.55 -15.25
C GLU A 260 -16.51 -22.22 -15.06
N LYS A 261 -15.65 -22.23 -16.10
CA LYS A 261 -14.24 -22.66 -15.99
C LYS A 261 -13.49 -21.84 -14.94
N LEU A 262 -13.65 -20.51 -14.96
CA LEU A 262 -13.05 -19.62 -13.96
C LEU A 262 -13.63 -19.85 -12.55
N SER A 263 -14.95 -19.98 -12.41
CA SER A 263 -15.65 -20.29 -11.16
C SER A 263 -15.16 -21.60 -10.54
N THR A 264 -14.97 -22.64 -11.35
CA THR A 264 -14.45 -23.94 -10.93
C THR A 264 -12.99 -23.87 -10.51
N ARG A 265 -12.15 -23.09 -11.21
CA ARG A 265 -10.75 -22.89 -10.82
C ARG A 265 -10.60 -22.02 -9.55
N ILE A 266 -11.47 -21.03 -9.35
CA ILE A 266 -11.57 -20.28 -8.08
C ILE A 266 -11.92 -21.22 -6.92
N LEU A 267 -12.89 -22.13 -7.12
CA LEU A 267 -13.29 -23.11 -6.12
C LEU A 267 -12.13 -24.03 -5.71
N TRP A 268 -11.42 -24.64 -6.67
CA TRP A 268 -10.27 -25.52 -6.36
C TRP A 268 -9.11 -24.78 -5.68
N ILE A 269 -8.81 -23.53 -6.07
CA ILE A 269 -7.79 -22.71 -5.40
C ILE A 269 -8.26 -22.34 -3.99
N GLY A 270 -9.54 -22.04 -3.79
CA GLY A 270 -10.13 -21.82 -2.46
C GLY A 270 -10.02 -23.05 -1.55
N ILE A 271 -10.35 -24.25 -2.05
CA ILE A 271 -10.20 -25.52 -1.32
C ILE A 271 -8.73 -25.78 -0.97
N ALA A 272 -7.79 -25.54 -1.90
CA ALA A 272 -6.36 -25.68 -1.62
C ALA A 272 -5.88 -24.71 -0.51
N ASN A 273 -6.35 -23.46 -0.50
CA ASN A 273 -6.07 -22.52 0.59
C ASN A 273 -6.67 -22.98 1.92
N PHE A 274 -7.88 -23.56 1.92
CA PHE A 274 -8.52 -24.10 3.11
C PHE A 274 -7.74 -25.28 3.70
N LEU A 275 -7.28 -26.21 2.86
CA LEU A 275 -6.44 -27.34 3.29
C LEU A 275 -5.06 -26.92 3.81
N LEU A 276 -4.47 -25.87 3.23
CA LEU A 276 -3.19 -25.31 3.67
C LEU A 276 -3.30 -24.34 4.86
N CYS A 277 -4.51 -23.86 5.19
CA CYS A 277 -4.79 -22.90 6.26
C CYS A 277 -4.03 -23.18 7.58
N PRO A 278 -4.07 -24.38 8.19
CA PRO A 278 -3.38 -24.62 9.46
C PRO A 278 -1.85 -24.43 9.37
N LEU A 279 -1.23 -24.83 8.25
CA LEU A 279 0.22 -24.69 8.05
C LEU A 279 0.61 -23.22 7.85
N ILE A 280 -0.16 -22.48 7.06
CA ILE A 280 0.07 -21.06 6.81
C ILE A 280 -0.17 -20.26 8.11
N LEU A 281 -1.19 -20.62 8.90
CA LEU A 281 -1.50 -19.99 10.18
C LEU A 281 -0.38 -20.21 11.21
N ILE A 282 0.15 -21.44 11.33
CA ILE A 282 1.32 -21.73 12.18
C ILE A 282 2.51 -20.86 11.75
N TRP A 283 2.81 -20.77 10.45
CA TRP A 283 3.87 -19.89 9.96
C TRP A 283 3.63 -18.42 10.30
N GLN A 284 2.42 -17.89 10.11
CA GLN A 284 2.10 -16.49 10.43
C GLN A 284 2.22 -16.20 11.93
N ILE A 285 1.76 -17.10 12.81
CA ILE A 285 1.91 -16.96 14.26
C ILE A 285 3.39 -16.89 14.65
N LEU A 286 4.21 -17.84 14.18
CA LEU A 286 5.64 -17.90 14.50
C LEU A 286 6.39 -16.68 13.92
N TYR A 287 6.14 -16.33 12.66
CA TYR A 287 6.79 -15.19 12.02
C TYR A 287 6.42 -13.86 12.70
N ALA A 288 5.15 -13.66 13.06
CA ALA A 288 4.71 -12.49 13.81
C ALA A 288 5.32 -12.44 15.22
N PHE A 289 5.38 -13.57 15.93
CA PHE A 289 6.00 -13.66 17.24
C PHE A 289 7.48 -13.27 17.20
N PHE A 290 8.28 -13.86 16.31
CA PHE A 290 9.70 -13.54 16.19
C PHE A 290 9.97 -12.13 15.64
N SER A 291 9.08 -11.57 14.81
CA SER A 291 9.27 -10.24 14.20
C SER A 291 8.80 -9.06 15.06
N TYR A 292 7.79 -9.25 15.92
CA TYR A 292 7.12 -8.14 16.62
C TYR A 292 7.23 -8.17 18.15
N THR A 293 7.60 -9.28 18.79
CA THR A 293 7.69 -9.36 20.26
C THR A 293 8.80 -8.45 20.83
N GLU A 294 9.94 -8.33 20.13
CA GLU A 294 11.01 -7.40 20.48
C GLU A 294 10.51 -5.94 20.46
N ILE A 295 9.80 -5.60 19.39
CA ILE A 295 9.23 -4.27 19.15
C ILE A 295 8.16 -3.93 20.21
N LEU A 296 7.30 -4.90 20.56
CA LEU A 296 6.29 -4.75 21.61
C LEU A 296 6.93 -4.48 22.99
N LYS A 297 8.05 -5.14 23.32
CA LYS A 297 8.77 -4.92 24.58
C LYS A 297 9.54 -3.60 24.59
N ARG A 298 10.20 -3.22 23.49
CA ARG A 298 11.08 -2.04 23.43
C ARG A 298 10.32 -0.74 23.20
N GLU A 299 9.30 -0.75 22.35
CA GLU A 299 8.63 0.45 21.85
C GLU A 299 7.17 0.15 21.44
N PRO A 300 6.25 -0.13 22.39
CA PRO A 300 4.89 -0.54 22.07
C PRO A 300 4.10 0.51 21.26
N GLY A 301 4.39 1.80 21.44
CA GLY A 301 3.81 2.89 20.64
C GLY A 301 4.07 2.75 19.13
N SER A 302 5.14 2.07 18.73
CA SER A 302 5.45 1.79 17.31
C SER A 302 4.51 0.79 16.63
N LEU A 303 3.58 0.17 17.37
CA LEU A 303 2.45 -0.61 16.83
C LEU A 303 1.16 0.23 16.70
N GLY A 304 1.06 1.30 17.51
CA GLY A 304 0.07 2.37 17.35
C GLY A 304 0.40 3.36 16.23
N ALA A 305 1.61 3.30 15.67
CA ALA A 305 1.93 3.95 14.41
C ALA A 305 1.06 3.41 13.25
N ARG A 306 0.77 4.27 12.27
CA ARG A 306 -0.03 3.94 11.09
C ARG A 306 0.86 3.59 9.88
N CYS A 307 0.27 2.95 8.88
CA CYS A 307 0.90 2.63 7.61
C CYS A 307 -0.13 2.66 6.47
N TRP A 308 0.34 2.94 5.25
CA TRP A 308 -0.50 2.83 4.05
C TRP A 308 -0.92 1.37 3.82
N SER A 309 -2.23 1.14 3.81
CA SER A 309 -2.83 -0.19 3.64
C SER A 309 -2.51 -0.77 2.26
N LEU A 310 -2.57 -2.10 2.12
CA LEU A 310 -2.38 -2.72 0.81
C LEU A 310 -3.51 -2.30 -0.17
N TYR A 311 -4.71 -2.03 0.34
CA TYR A 311 -5.81 -1.40 -0.40
C TYR A 311 -5.43 0.01 -0.85
N GLY A 312 -4.98 0.88 0.06
CA GLY A 312 -4.53 2.24 -0.25
C GLY A 312 -3.39 2.29 -1.27
N ARG A 313 -2.46 1.33 -1.22
CA ARG A 313 -1.38 1.16 -2.22
C ARG A 313 -1.87 0.72 -3.61
N CYS A 314 -3.12 0.28 -3.75
CA CYS A 314 -3.75 -0.04 -5.04
C CYS A 314 -4.73 1.06 -5.47
N TYR A 315 -5.49 1.61 -4.52
CA TYR A 315 -6.41 2.73 -4.71
C TYR A 315 -5.68 4.01 -5.13
N LEU A 316 -4.62 4.42 -4.42
CA LEU A 316 -3.87 5.67 -4.68
C LEU A 316 -2.85 5.57 -5.83
N ARG A 317 -2.81 4.44 -6.54
CA ARG A 317 -1.88 4.17 -7.64
C ARG A 317 -2.48 4.59 -8.98
N HIS A 318 -1.70 5.29 -9.78
CA HIS A 318 -2.01 5.61 -11.17
C HIS A 318 -1.81 4.38 -12.07
N PHE A 319 -2.38 4.39 -13.28
CA PHE A 319 -1.95 3.49 -14.33
C PHE A 319 -0.53 3.85 -14.78
N ASN A 320 0.27 2.82 -15.11
CA ASN A 320 1.67 2.95 -15.52
C ASN A 320 2.62 3.62 -14.50
N GLU A 321 2.28 3.60 -13.21
CA GLU A 321 3.18 4.04 -12.14
C GLU A 321 4.02 2.87 -11.60
N LEU A 322 5.33 3.06 -11.44
CA LEU A 322 6.26 2.08 -10.86
C LEU A 322 6.20 2.07 -9.32
N ASP A 323 6.64 0.96 -8.70
CA ASP A 323 6.51 0.76 -7.25
C ASP A 323 7.30 1.82 -6.43
N HIS A 324 8.39 2.37 -6.99
CA HIS A 324 9.22 3.38 -6.35
C HIS A 324 8.67 4.81 -6.50
N GLU A 325 7.99 5.12 -7.61
CA GLU A 325 7.27 6.37 -7.84
C GLU A 325 6.12 6.50 -6.83
N LEU A 326 5.29 5.46 -6.73
CA LEU A 326 4.23 5.32 -5.73
C LEU A 326 4.80 5.42 -4.31
N GLN A 327 5.90 4.73 -4.02
CA GLN A 327 6.51 4.78 -2.69
C GLN A 327 7.04 6.18 -2.36
N SER A 328 7.55 6.95 -3.33
CA SER A 328 7.97 8.34 -3.14
C SER A 328 6.78 9.22 -2.72
N ARG A 329 5.70 9.23 -3.51
CA ARG A 329 4.44 9.94 -3.19
C ARG A 329 3.90 9.60 -1.80
N LEU A 330 3.75 8.31 -1.51
CA LEU A 330 3.26 7.83 -0.21
C LEU A 330 4.20 8.17 0.95
N SER A 331 5.51 8.29 0.71
CA SER A 331 6.46 8.70 1.76
C SER A 331 6.36 10.20 2.07
N LYS A 332 6.22 11.05 1.04
CA LYS A 332 5.96 12.49 1.20
C LYS A 332 4.63 12.73 1.94
N GLY A 333 3.56 12.03 1.53
CA GLY A 333 2.24 12.08 2.17
C GLY A 333 2.18 11.53 3.61
N TYR A 334 3.18 10.76 4.08
CA TYR A 334 3.12 10.08 5.38
C TYR A 334 3.12 11.04 6.58
N LYS A 335 3.99 12.06 6.59
CA LYS A 335 4.06 13.06 7.67
C LYS A 335 2.71 13.80 7.87
N PRO A 336 2.08 14.39 6.83
CA PRO A 336 0.79 15.08 6.99
C PRO A 336 -0.38 14.11 7.25
N ALA A 337 -0.38 12.90 6.68
CA ALA A 337 -1.38 11.87 7.00
C ALA A 337 -1.37 11.45 8.48
N SER A 338 -0.18 11.32 9.06
CA SER A 338 0.00 11.06 10.50
C SER A 338 -0.51 12.23 11.35
N LYS A 339 -0.17 13.48 11.00
CA LYS A 339 -0.69 14.67 11.69
C LYS A 339 -2.22 14.74 11.64
N TYR A 340 -2.82 14.53 10.46
CA TYR A 340 -4.28 14.53 10.28
C TYR A 340 -4.97 13.51 11.19
N MET A 341 -4.53 12.25 11.20
CA MET A 341 -5.15 11.23 12.05
C MET A 341 -4.93 11.46 13.54
N ASN A 342 -3.85 12.13 13.93
CA ASN A 342 -3.59 12.50 15.33
C ASN A 342 -4.46 13.68 15.81
N CYS A 343 -5.13 14.43 14.92
CA CYS A 343 -6.17 15.39 15.31
C CYS A 343 -7.43 14.68 15.84
N PHE A 344 -7.69 13.42 15.47
CA PHE A 344 -8.90 12.67 15.83
C PHE A 344 -8.73 11.81 17.08
N ILE A 345 -8.52 12.51 18.20
CA ILE A 345 -8.40 11.93 19.54
C ILE A 345 -9.76 11.38 20.00
N SER A 346 -9.78 10.18 20.60
CA SER A 346 -10.95 9.68 21.33
C SER A 346 -10.91 10.15 22.80
N PRO A 347 -11.85 11.02 23.25
CA PRO A 347 -11.80 11.55 24.62
C PRO A 347 -11.90 10.45 25.69
N LEU A 348 -12.74 9.45 25.45
CA LEU A 348 -12.90 8.29 26.34
C LEU A 348 -11.59 7.51 26.50
N LEU A 349 -10.90 7.22 25.37
CA LEU A 349 -9.62 6.52 25.41
C LEU A 349 -8.55 7.33 26.16
N THR A 350 -8.48 8.65 25.93
CA THR A 350 -7.54 9.53 26.65
C THR A 350 -7.84 9.61 28.15
N ILE A 351 -9.12 9.62 28.56
CA ILE A 351 -9.50 9.60 29.98
C ILE A 351 -9.10 8.27 30.63
N VAL A 352 -9.40 7.13 29.99
CA VAL A 352 -9.00 5.80 30.49
C VAL A 352 -7.48 5.69 30.57
N ALA A 353 -6.77 6.05 29.51
CA ALA A 353 -5.31 5.98 29.45
C ALA A 353 -4.63 6.84 30.53
N LYS A 354 -5.12 8.06 30.78
CA LYS A 354 -4.60 8.92 31.87
C LYS A 354 -4.77 8.29 33.26
N ASN A 355 -5.95 7.73 33.55
CA ASN A 355 -6.22 7.11 34.84
C ASN A 355 -5.44 5.80 35.04
N VAL A 356 -5.39 4.92 34.03
CA VAL A 356 -4.62 3.66 34.12
C VAL A 356 -3.11 3.94 34.22
N ALA A 357 -2.58 4.92 33.47
CA ALA A 357 -1.18 5.34 33.60
C ALA A 357 -0.86 5.91 34.99
N PHE A 358 -1.82 6.61 35.64
CA PHE A 358 -1.66 7.09 37.00
C PHE A 358 -1.60 5.93 38.00
N PHE A 359 -2.62 5.06 38.06
CA PHE A 359 -2.65 3.95 39.03
C PHE A 359 -1.46 2.98 38.85
N ALA A 360 -1.17 2.56 37.61
CA ALA A 360 -0.05 1.68 37.34
C ALA A 360 1.30 2.38 37.63
N GLY A 361 1.40 3.67 37.34
CA GLY A 361 2.58 4.50 37.62
C GLY A 361 2.84 4.70 39.11
N SER A 362 1.80 4.87 39.93
CA SER A 362 1.92 4.99 41.39
C SER A 362 2.41 3.69 42.03
N ILE A 363 1.85 2.54 41.64
CA ILE A 363 2.31 1.22 42.15
C ILE A 363 3.76 0.97 41.71
N LEU A 364 4.08 1.24 40.44
CA LEU A 364 5.43 1.10 39.90
C LEU A 364 6.44 2.00 40.61
N ALA A 365 6.07 3.25 40.93
CA ALA A 365 6.95 4.17 41.65
C ALA A 365 7.23 3.71 43.09
N VAL A 366 6.24 3.14 43.79
CA VAL A 366 6.44 2.55 45.13
C VAL A 366 7.34 1.32 45.06
N LEU A 367 7.12 0.42 44.10
CA LEU A 367 8.00 -0.75 43.91
C LEU A 367 9.44 -0.33 43.57
N ILE A 368 9.63 0.63 42.66
CA ILE A 368 10.95 1.17 42.32
C ILE A 368 11.63 1.78 43.56
N ALA A 369 10.91 2.58 44.34
CA ALA A 369 11.46 3.19 45.56
C ALA A 369 11.88 2.13 46.60
N LEU A 370 11.10 1.05 46.76
CA LEU A 370 11.47 -0.07 47.63
C LEU A 370 12.72 -0.79 47.11
N THR A 371 12.82 -1.08 45.81
CA THR A 371 14.00 -1.73 45.20
C THR A 371 15.26 -0.86 45.18
N ILE A 372 15.14 0.45 45.40
CA ILE A 372 16.28 1.39 45.57
C ILE A 372 16.67 1.51 47.06
N TYR A 373 15.73 1.28 47.98
CA TYR A 373 15.99 1.23 49.42
C TYR A 373 16.64 -0.09 49.83
N ASP A 374 16.21 -1.20 49.24
CA ASP A 374 16.68 -2.55 49.51
C ASP A 374 16.60 -3.41 48.23
N GLU A 375 17.74 -3.93 47.78
CA GLU A 375 17.83 -4.73 46.54
C GLU A 375 17.18 -6.12 46.69
N ASP A 376 17.07 -6.66 47.91
CA ASP A 376 16.45 -7.99 48.17
C ASP A 376 14.95 -7.99 47.82
N VAL A 377 14.31 -6.82 47.71
CA VAL A 377 12.93 -6.67 47.20
C VAL A 377 12.78 -7.21 45.77
N LEU A 378 13.86 -7.24 44.96
CA LEU A 378 13.84 -7.85 43.62
C LEU A 378 13.80 -9.38 43.63
N ALA A 379 14.21 -10.02 44.73
CA ALA A 379 14.18 -11.47 44.90
C ALA A 379 12.80 -11.99 45.38
N VAL A 380 11.91 -11.09 45.83
CA VAL A 380 10.55 -11.44 46.26
C VAL A 380 9.69 -11.88 45.07
N GLU A 381 8.88 -12.92 45.30
CA GLU A 381 8.07 -13.55 44.27
C GLU A 381 7.19 -12.53 43.52
N HIS A 382 7.15 -12.68 42.19
CA HIS A 382 6.44 -11.81 41.24
C HIS A 382 6.81 -10.31 41.22
N VAL A 383 7.74 -9.79 42.04
CA VAL A 383 8.07 -8.35 42.03
C VAL A 383 8.65 -7.93 40.67
N LEU A 384 9.68 -8.62 40.17
CA LEU A 384 10.32 -8.31 38.89
C LEU A 384 9.34 -8.40 37.70
N THR A 385 8.44 -9.39 37.70
CA THR A 385 7.38 -9.51 36.68
C THR A 385 6.34 -8.41 36.79
N THR A 386 5.97 -8.01 38.01
CA THR A 386 5.01 -6.92 38.27
C THR A 386 5.57 -5.57 37.83
N VAL A 387 6.83 -5.26 38.20
CA VAL A 387 7.56 -4.07 37.72
C VAL A 387 7.62 -4.04 36.19
N THR A 388 7.92 -5.18 35.55
CA THR A 388 7.97 -5.29 34.09
C THR A 388 6.60 -5.05 33.44
N LEU A 389 5.55 -5.69 33.93
CA LEU A 389 4.19 -5.56 33.38
C LEU A 389 3.60 -4.18 33.60
N LEU A 390 3.81 -3.57 34.77
CA LEU A 390 3.42 -2.18 35.04
C LEU A 390 4.20 -1.20 34.16
N GLY A 391 5.50 -1.42 33.96
CA GLY A 391 6.32 -0.60 33.06
C GLY A 391 5.82 -0.61 31.61
N VAL A 392 5.50 -1.79 31.08
CA VAL A 392 4.87 -1.93 29.76
C VAL A 392 3.48 -1.26 29.75
N GLY A 393 2.64 -1.51 30.76
CA GLY A 393 1.30 -0.94 30.87
C GLY A 393 1.29 0.60 30.91
N VAL A 394 2.17 1.22 31.69
CA VAL A 394 2.34 2.69 31.73
C VAL A 394 2.83 3.23 30.40
N THR A 395 3.75 2.53 29.72
CA THR A 395 4.28 2.94 28.41
C THR A 395 3.21 2.85 27.31
N VAL A 396 2.42 1.77 27.29
CA VAL A 396 1.24 1.61 26.41
C VAL A 396 0.23 2.72 26.68
N CYS A 397 -0.14 2.96 27.93
CA CYS A 397 -1.12 4.00 28.27
C CYS A 397 -0.64 5.40 27.87
N ARG A 398 0.65 5.72 28.10
CA ARG A 398 1.23 7.00 27.63
C ARG A 398 1.19 7.15 26.11
N SER A 399 1.30 6.07 25.33
CA SER A 399 1.17 6.14 23.87
C SER A 399 -0.24 6.50 23.36
N PHE A 400 -1.27 6.41 24.21
CA PHE A 400 -2.65 6.87 23.92
C PHE A 400 -2.97 8.27 24.48
N ILE A 401 -2.02 8.94 25.13
CA ILE A 401 -2.17 10.32 25.61
C ILE A 401 -1.60 11.26 24.53
N PRO A 402 -2.43 12.09 23.89
CA PRO A 402 -1.97 13.04 22.88
C PRO A 402 -1.18 14.20 23.51
N ASP A 403 -0.39 14.87 22.68
CA ASP A 403 0.27 16.13 23.01
C ASP A 403 -0.76 17.22 23.37
N GLN A 404 -0.44 18.05 24.36
CA GLN A 404 -1.25 19.18 24.81
C GLN A 404 -1.18 20.37 23.85
N HIS A 405 -0.14 20.44 23.02
CA HIS A 405 0.12 21.56 22.10
C HIS A 405 -0.22 21.24 20.63
N LEU A 406 -1.03 20.21 20.39
CA LEU A 406 -1.43 19.79 19.04
C LEU A 406 -2.38 20.80 18.37
N VAL A 407 -1.96 21.36 17.23
CA VAL A 407 -2.76 22.29 16.42
C VAL A 407 -3.81 21.53 15.60
N PHE A 408 -5.08 21.93 15.73
CA PHE A 408 -6.20 21.31 15.01
C PHE A 408 -6.48 22.05 13.68
N CYS A 409 -5.98 21.52 12.56
CA CYS A 409 -6.17 22.10 11.22
C CYS A 409 -6.50 21.05 10.12
N PRO A 410 -7.56 20.22 10.29
CA PRO A 410 -7.83 19.07 9.43
C PRO A 410 -7.99 19.41 7.94
N GLU A 411 -8.69 20.49 7.59
CA GLU A 411 -8.87 20.92 6.18
C GLU A 411 -7.54 21.26 5.48
N GLN A 412 -6.62 21.93 6.18
CA GLN A 412 -5.30 22.29 5.62
C GLN A 412 -4.44 21.03 5.46
N LEU A 413 -4.44 20.15 6.48
CA LEU A 413 -3.73 18.88 6.43
C LEU A 413 -4.25 17.99 5.30
N LEU A 414 -5.57 17.92 5.10
CA LEU A 414 -6.17 17.11 4.04
C LEU A 414 -5.82 17.63 2.62
N ARG A 415 -5.74 18.96 2.42
CA ARG A 415 -5.23 19.54 1.16
C ARG A 415 -3.76 19.19 0.91
N VAL A 416 -2.91 19.22 1.94
CA VAL A 416 -1.49 18.83 1.83
C VAL A 416 -1.34 17.32 1.58
N ILE A 417 -2.21 16.48 2.16
CA ILE A 417 -2.28 15.04 1.87
C ILE A 417 -2.67 14.84 0.40
N LEU A 418 -3.76 15.46 -0.07
CA LEU A 418 -4.24 15.39 -1.44
C LEU A 418 -3.16 15.78 -2.45
N ALA A 419 -2.40 16.85 -2.18
CA ALA A 419 -1.28 17.28 -3.01
C ALA A 419 -0.23 16.18 -3.26
N HIS A 420 -0.10 15.19 -2.36
CA HIS A 420 0.86 14.09 -2.50
C HIS A 420 0.22 12.75 -2.90
N ILE A 421 -1.03 12.48 -2.50
CA ILE A 421 -1.73 11.22 -2.82
C ILE A 421 -2.58 11.30 -4.09
N HIS A 422 -2.84 12.51 -4.61
CA HIS A 422 -3.56 12.84 -5.86
C HIS A 422 -5.01 12.33 -6.00
N TYR A 423 -5.44 11.37 -5.19
CA TYR A 423 -6.77 10.75 -5.24
C TYR A 423 -7.46 10.89 -3.90
N MET A 424 -8.71 11.36 -3.92
CA MET A 424 -9.51 11.58 -2.72
C MET A 424 -11.01 11.60 -3.07
N PRO A 425 -11.89 10.89 -2.34
CA PRO A 425 -13.33 10.98 -2.54
C PRO A 425 -13.86 12.41 -2.37
N ASP A 426 -14.79 12.81 -3.23
CA ASP A 426 -15.24 14.20 -3.40
C ASP A 426 -15.89 14.76 -2.13
N HIS A 427 -16.66 13.92 -1.43
CA HIS A 427 -17.43 14.28 -0.23
C HIS A 427 -16.56 14.60 0.99
N TRP A 428 -15.26 14.29 0.94
CA TRP A 428 -14.30 14.66 1.99
C TRP A 428 -13.96 16.16 1.97
N GLN A 429 -14.07 16.84 0.82
CA GLN A 429 -13.73 18.27 0.71
C GLN A 429 -14.74 19.13 1.49
N GLY A 430 -14.26 19.94 2.45
CA GLY A 430 -15.12 20.74 3.34
C GLY A 430 -15.79 19.97 4.48
N ASN A 431 -15.62 18.64 4.51
CA ASN A 431 -16.04 17.76 5.61
C ASN A 431 -14.83 17.11 6.31
N ALA A 432 -13.61 17.65 6.14
CA ALA A 432 -12.38 17.02 6.59
C ALA A 432 -12.30 16.79 8.11
N HIS A 433 -13.18 17.44 8.89
CA HIS A 433 -13.30 17.37 10.33
C HIS A 433 -14.29 16.29 10.83
N ARG A 434 -14.97 15.55 9.94
CA ARG A 434 -15.96 14.52 10.32
C ARG A 434 -15.32 13.15 10.59
N TYR A 435 -15.97 12.37 11.46
CA TYR A 435 -15.60 10.97 11.68
C TYR A 435 -15.83 10.08 10.45
N GLU A 436 -16.83 10.39 9.62
CA GLU A 436 -17.09 9.73 8.33
C GLU A 436 -15.80 9.74 7.45
N THR A 437 -15.27 10.93 7.19
CA THR A 437 -13.99 11.15 6.47
C THR A 437 -12.81 10.47 7.17
N ARG A 438 -12.73 10.54 8.50
CA ARG A 438 -11.66 9.89 9.28
C ARG A 438 -11.66 8.37 9.07
N ASP A 439 -12.83 7.75 9.05
CA ASP A 439 -12.97 6.30 9.01
C ASP A 439 -12.75 5.74 7.61
N GLU A 440 -13.21 6.41 6.57
CA GLU A 440 -12.81 6.10 5.19
C GLU A 440 -11.30 6.31 4.97
N PHE A 441 -10.71 7.39 5.49
CA PHE A 441 -9.25 7.59 5.42
C PHE A 441 -8.48 6.53 6.20
N ALA A 442 -9.03 6.02 7.31
CA ALA A 442 -8.42 4.92 8.07
C ALA A 442 -8.32 3.61 7.26
N GLN A 443 -9.19 3.38 6.27
CA GLN A 443 -9.08 2.25 5.33
C GLN A 443 -7.86 2.40 4.39
N LEU A 444 -7.43 3.63 4.09
CA LEU A 444 -6.21 3.90 3.30
C LEU A 444 -4.95 3.93 4.19
N PHE A 445 -5.07 4.39 5.43
CA PHE A 445 -3.96 4.66 6.36
C PHE A 445 -4.19 4.01 7.73
N GLN A 446 -4.25 2.67 7.74
CA GLN A 446 -4.59 1.85 8.90
C GLN A 446 -3.48 1.78 9.98
N TYR A 447 -3.82 1.29 11.17
CA TYR A 447 -2.84 1.01 12.22
C TYR A 447 -1.96 -0.20 11.87
N LYS A 448 -0.67 -0.15 12.24
CA LYS A 448 0.25 -1.28 12.07
C LYS A 448 -0.17 -2.51 12.88
N ALA A 449 -0.75 -2.34 14.06
CA ALA A 449 -1.37 -3.43 14.82
C ALA A 449 -2.52 -4.11 14.05
N VAL A 450 -3.36 -3.33 13.37
CA VAL A 450 -4.47 -3.84 12.54
C VAL A 450 -3.93 -4.58 11.31
N PHE A 451 -2.90 -4.04 10.64
CA PHE A 451 -2.21 -4.74 9.54
C PHE A 451 -1.66 -6.12 9.96
N ILE A 452 -1.08 -6.23 11.16
CA ILE A 452 -0.57 -7.51 11.68
C ILE A 452 -1.71 -8.49 11.97
N LEU A 453 -2.83 -8.00 12.53
CA LEU A 453 -4.03 -8.82 12.79
C LEU A 453 -4.68 -9.31 11.49
N GLU A 454 -4.76 -8.47 10.46
CA GLU A 454 -5.29 -8.84 9.13
C GLU A 454 -4.44 -9.92 8.45
N GLU A 455 -3.11 -9.77 8.42
CA GLU A 455 -2.21 -10.79 7.86
C GLU A 455 -2.23 -12.11 8.67
N LEU A 456 -2.50 -12.04 9.98
CA LEU A 456 -2.66 -13.22 10.84
C LEU A 456 -4.01 -13.94 10.61
N LEU A 457 -5.09 -13.20 10.38
CA LEU A 457 -6.41 -13.75 10.03
C LEU A 457 -6.52 -14.16 8.55
N SER A 458 -5.62 -13.65 7.71
CA SER A 458 -5.52 -13.92 6.26
C SER A 458 -5.67 -15.39 5.86
N PRO A 459 -5.03 -16.38 6.51
CA PRO A 459 -5.14 -17.79 6.10
C PRO A 459 -6.55 -18.36 6.28
N ILE A 460 -7.29 -17.85 7.28
CA ILE A 460 -8.64 -18.29 7.64
C ILE A 460 -9.68 -17.62 6.74
N ILE A 461 -9.54 -16.31 6.53
CA ILE A 461 -10.53 -15.48 5.82
C ILE A 461 -10.39 -15.61 4.29
N THR A 462 -9.16 -15.74 3.76
CA THR A 462 -8.92 -15.84 2.31
C THR A 462 -9.73 -16.96 1.61
N PRO A 463 -9.72 -18.23 2.05
CA PRO A 463 -10.50 -19.28 1.36
C PRO A 463 -12.01 -19.00 1.38
N LEU A 464 -12.54 -18.38 2.43
CA LEU A 464 -13.96 -17.99 2.52
C LEU A 464 -14.30 -16.92 1.47
N ILE A 465 -13.47 -15.86 1.35
CA ILE A 465 -13.65 -14.81 0.34
C ILE A 465 -13.57 -15.40 -1.08
N LEU A 466 -12.63 -16.31 -1.34
CA LEU A 466 -12.48 -16.94 -2.66
C LEU A 466 -13.71 -17.79 -3.04
N ILE A 467 -14.14 -18.69 -2.13
CA ILE A 467 -15.23 -19.64 -2.41
C ILE A 467 -16.59 -18.97 -2.45
N VAL A 468 -16.88 -18.04 -1.53
CA VAL A 468 -18.21 -17.44 -1.35
C VAL A 468 -18.37 -16.13 -2.12
N CYS A 469 -17.36 -15.24 -2.09
CA CYS A 469 -17.51 -13.86 -2.55
C CYS A 469 -16.92 -13.58 -3.94
N LEU A 470 -15.80 -14.25 -4.31
CA LEU A 470 -15.18 -14.07 -5.62
C LEU A 470 -15.87 -14.94 -6.69
N ARG A 471 -16.23 -16.18 -6.34
CA ARG A 471 -16.81 -17.16 -7.26
C ARG A 471 -18.05 -16.66 -8.01
N PRO A 472 -19.01 -15.93 -7.40
CA PRO A 472 -20.18 -15.38 -8.13
C PRO A 472 -19.80 -14.34 -9.18
N LYS A 473 -18.79 -13.50 -8.91
CA LYS A 473 -18.30 -12.45 -9.82
C LYS A 473 -17.48 -12.98 -11.01
N SER A 474 -17.44 -14.29 -11.25
CA SER A 474 -16.63 -14.88 -12.32
C SER A 474 -17.08 -14.42 -13.72
N LEU A 475 -18.38 -14.17 -13.92
CA LEU A 475 -18.90 -13.64 -15.19
C LEU A 475 -18.44 -12.19 -15.42
N ASP A 476 -18.54 -11.32 -14.41
CA ASP A 476 -18.12 -9.92 -14.49
C ASP A 476 -16.62 -9.79 -14.77
N ILE A 477 -15.81 -10.71 -14.20
CA ILE A 477 -14.37 -10.77 -14.43
C ILE A 477 -14.05 -11.22 -15.86
N VAL A 478 -14.76 -12.22 -16.40
CA VAL A 478 -14.60 -12.64 -17.82
C VAL A 478 -15.00 -11.53 -18.78
N ASP A 479 -16.13 -10.87 -18.52
CA ASP A 479 -16.58 -9.74 -19.34
C ASP A 479 -15.64 -8.54 -19.22
N PHE A 480 -15.08 -8.27 -18.03
CA PHE A 480 -14.02 -7.27 -17.86
C PHE A 480 -12.77 -7.58 -18.70
N PHE A 481 -12.24 -8.81 -18.64
CA PHE A 481 -11.04 -9.17 -19.41
C PHE A 481 -11.30 -9.20 -20.93
N ARG A 482 -12.52 -9.47 -21.39
CA ARG A 482 -12.90 -9.29 -22.80
C ARG A 482 -12.99 -7.80 -23.19
N ASN A 483 -13.67 -7.00 -22.38
CA ASN A 483 -14.05 -5.63 -22.74
C ASN A 483 -12.89 -4.61 -22.54
N PHE A 484 -11.96 -4.87 -21.62
CA PHE A 484 -10.89 -3.95 -21.22
C PHE A 484 -9.47 -4.48 -21.48
N THR A 485 -9.31 -5.34 -22.48
CA THR A 485 -8.00 -5.78 -23.01
C THR A 485 -7.77 -5.19 -24.41
N VAL A 486 -6.65 -4.50 -24.60
CA VAL A 486 -6.21 -3.92 -25.88
C VAL A 486 -4.87 -4.51 -26.28
N GLU A 487 -4.80 -5.02 -27.50
CA GLU A 487 -3.59 -5.60 -28.09
C GLU A 487 -2.69 -4.49 -28.67
N VAL A 488 -1.55 -4.26 -28.04
CA VAL A 488 -0.60 -3.20 -28.41
C VAL A 488 0.50 -3.77 -29.30
N VAL A 489 0.68 -3.19 -30.49
CA VAL A 489 1.66 -3.66 -31.48
C VAL A 489 3.08 -3.73 -30.89
N GLY A 490 3.63 -4.95 -30.88
CA GLY A 490 4.95 -5.27 -30.33
C GLY A 490 4.96 -5.57 -28.82
N VAL A 491 3.94 -5.17 -28.05
CA VAL A 491 3.84 -5.41 -26.59
C VAL A 491 2.87 -6.56 -26.24
N GLY A 492 1.79 -6.75 -26.98
CA GLY A 492 0.75 -7.76 -26.70
C GLY A 492 -0.41 -7.20 -25.87
N ASP A 493 -1.11 -8.06 -25.12
CA ASP A 493 -2.39 -7.75 -24.49
C ASP A 493 -2.26 -6.94 -23.18
N THR A 494 -2.79 -5.72 -23.18
CA THR A 494 -2.66 -4.76 -22.08
C THR A 494 -4.03 -4.28 -21.57
N CYS A 495 -4.10 -3.87 -20.31
CA CYS A 495 -5.29 -3.25 -19.73
C CYS A 495 -5.61 -1.94 -20.47
N SER A 496 -6.84 -1.78 -20.96
CA SER A 496 -7.25 -0.64 -21.81
C SER A 496 -7.10 0.71 -21.11
N PHE A 497 -7.45 0.78 -19.82
CA PHE A 497 -7.25 1.95 -18.96
C PHE A 497 -5.76 2.38 -18.89
N ALA A 498 -4.82 1.45 -19.05
CA ALA A 498 -3.39 1.74 -19.07
C ALA A 498 -2.88 2.29 -20.43
N GLN A 499 -3.75 2.47 -21.43
CA GLN A 499 -3.46 3.37 -22.55
C GLN A 499 -3.60 4.85 -22.17
N MET A 500 -4.23 5.15 -21.02
CA MET A 500 -4.47 6.52 -20.54
C MET A 500 -5.27 7.36 -21.56
N ASP A 501 -6.17 6.68 -22.27
CA ASP A 501 -7.03 7.24 -23.30
C ASP A 501 -8.24 7.94 -22.67
N VAL A 502 -8.17 9.27 -22.63
CA VAL A 502 -9.19 10.18 -22.09
C VAL A 502 -10.49 10.18 -22.91
N ARG A 503 -10.46 9.75 -24.17
CA ARG A 503 -11.66 9.65 -25.02
C ARG A 503 -12.43 8.36 -24.78
N GLN A 504 -11.73 7.23 -24.60
CA GLN A 504 -12.34 5.92 -24.38
C GLN A 504 -12.66 5.62 -22.90
N HIS A 505 -11.87 6.17 -21.96
CA HIS A 505 -11.95 5.85 -20.53
C HIS A 505 -11.92 7.11 -19.63
N GLY A 506 -11.99 8.32 -20.19
CA GLY A 506 -12.05 9.55 -19.39
C GLY A 506 -13.41 9.77 -18.76
N HIS A 507 -13.42 10.32 -17.56
CA HIS A 507 -14.62 10.57 -16.75
C HIS A 507 -15.22 11.95 -17.08
N PRO A 508 -16.50 12.07 -17.50
CA PRO A 508 -17.08 13.33 -17.97
C PRO A 508 -16.86 14.51 -17.01
N ALA A 509 -17.10 14.31 -15.72
CA ALA A 509 -16.99 15.35 -14.69
C ALA A 509 -15.54 15.77 -14.31
N TRP A 510 -14.51 15.07 -14.81
CA TRP A 510 -13.09 15.43 -14.60
C TRP A 510 -12.48 16.17 -15.80
N MET A 511 -13.25 16.29 -16.89
CA MET A 511 -12.87 17.03 -18.08
C MET A 511 -13.58 18.38 -18.17
N SER A 512 -12.91 19.34 -18.79
CA SER A 512 -13.44 20.70 -18.98
C SER A 512 -13.45 21.19 -20.43
N ALA A 513 -12.95 20.40 -21.39
CA ALA A 513 -12.98 20.70 -22.82
C ALA A 513 -12.94 19.46 -23.74
N GLY A 514 -13.22 18.26 -23.23
CA GLY A 514 -13.18 17.00 -23.98
C GLY A 514 -14.57 16.35 -24.10
N LYS A 515 -14.85 15.72 -25.25
CA LYS A 515 -15.94 14.75 -25.37
C LYS A 515 -15.37 13.35 -25.15
N THR A 516 -15.73 12.73 -24.04
CA THR A 516 -15.50 11.29 -23.83
C THR A 516 -16.62 10.54 -24.54
N GLU A 517 -16.26 9.44 -25.19
CA GLU A 517 -17.20 8.49 -25.79
C GLU A 517 -17.46 7.31 -24.83
N ALA A 518 -16.87 7.35 -23.63
CA ALA A 518 -17.06 6.34 -22.59
C ALA A 518 -18.50 6.32 -22.04
N SER A 519 -19.10 5.14 -21.98
CA SER A 519 -20.24 4.89 -21.10
C SER A 519 -19.84 4.82 -19.62
N ILE A 520 -20.82 4.85 -18.71
CA ILE A 520 -20.61 4.70 -17.25
C ILE A 520 -19.85 3.39 -16.92
N TYR A 521 -20.07 2.33 -17.71
CA TYR A 521 -19.32 1.09 -17.55
C TYR A 521 -17.84 1.24 -17.97
N GLN A 522 -17.54 2.08 -18.96
CA GLN A 522 -16.21 2.21 -19.58
C GLN A 522 -15.30 3.30 -19.00
N GLN A 523 -15.86 4.38 -18.43
CA GLN A 523 -15.06 5.43 -17.77
C GLN A 523 -14.19 4.86 -16.64
N ALA A 524 -13.07 5.49 -16.28
CA ALA A 524 -12.40 5.21 -15.01
C ALA A 524 -13.04 6.03 -13.88
N GLU A 525 -13.14 5.46 -12.68
CA GLU A 525 -13.66 6.22 -11.52
C GLU A 525 -12.56 7.08 -10.89
N ASP A 526 -12.94 8.08 -10.08
CA ASP A 526 -12.04 8.97 -9.33
C ASP A 526 -11.00 9.73 -10.19
N GLY A 527 -11.35 10.07 -11.44
CA GLY A 527 -10.47 10.81 -12.37
C GLY A 527 -9.19 10.07 -12.76
N LYS A 528 -9.17 8.73 -12.63
CA LYS A 528 -7.94 7.94 -12.77
C LYS A 528 -7.27 8.04 -14.13
N THR A 529 -8.00 8.16 -15.22
CA THR A 529 -7.41 8.25 -16.57
C THR A 529 -6.63 9.55 -16.73
N GLU A 530 -7.23 10.65 -16.32
CA GLU A 530 -6.74 12.03 -16.40
C GLU A 530 -5.52 12.24 -15.50
N LEU A 531 -5.63 11.83 -14.22
CA LEU A 531 -4.54 11.94 -13.25
C LEU A 531 -3.36 11.03 -13.62
N SER A 532 -3.62 9.82 -14.15
CA SER A 532 -2.55 8.92 -14.61
C SER A 532 -1.83 9.48 -15.84
N LEU A 533 -2.56 10.03 -16.81
CA LEU A 533 -1.98 10.64 -17.99
C LEU A 533 -1.05 11.82 -17.62
N MET A 534 -1.52 12.69 -16.71
CA MET A 534 -0.75 13.84 -16.25
C MET A 534 0.52 13.41 -15.49
N HIS A 535 0.39 12.46 -14.56
CA HIS A 535 1.52 11.89 -13.82
C HIS A 535 2.57 11.27 -14.75
N PHE A 536 2.13 10.48 -15.73
CA PHE A 536 3.03 9.80 -16.67
C PHE A 536 3.76 10.79 -17.58
N ALA A 537 3.05 11.79 -18.12
CA ALA A 537 3.63 12.82 -18.99
C ALA A 537 4.64 13.73 -18.26
N ILE A 538 4.38 14.09 -17.00
CA ILE A 538 5.31 14.88 -16.18
C ILE A 538 6.54 14.06 -15.77
N THR A 539 6.36 12.77 -15.46
CA THR A 539 7.45 11.87 -15.06
C THR A 539 8.35 11.47 -16.23
N ASN A 540 7.80 11.36 -17.45
CA ASN A 540 8.49 10.91 -18.66
C ASN A 540 8.47 11.99 -19.77
N PRO A 541 9.12 13.16 -19.59
CA PRO A 541 8.97 14.31 -20.50
C PRO A 541 9.53 14.13 -21.92
N LYS A 542 10.15 12.97 -22.22
CA LYS A 542 10.58 12.58 -23.58
C LYS A 542 9.52 11.79 -24.35
N TRP A 543 8.57 11.19 -23.64
CA TRP A 543 7.47 10.44 -24.25
C TRP A 543 6.58 11.39 -25.06
N GLN A 544 6.15 10.94 -26.24
CA GLN A 544 5.25 11.70 -27.11
C GLN A 544 3.82 11.19 -26.93
N PRO A 545 2.94 11.93 -26.21
CA PRO A 545 1.55 11.52 -26.03
C PRO A 545 0.76 11.45 -27.36
N PRO A 546 -0.29 10.60 -27.43
CA PRO A 546 -1.26 10.64 -28.54
C PRO A 546 -1.87 12.02 -28.74
N ARG A 547 -2.40 12.32 -29.93
CA ARG A 547 -2.94 13.66 -30.27
C ARG A 547 -4.02 14.15 -29.31
N GLU A 548 -4.93 13.26 -28.91
CA GLU A 548 -6.04 13.59 -28.01
C GLU A 548 -5.55 13.85 -26.58
N SER A 549 -4.65 12.98 -26.08
CA SER A 549 -3.92 13.18 -24.82
C SER A 549 -3.13 14.49 -24.80
N THR A 550 -2.47 14.84 -25.92
CA THR A 550 -1.70 16.09 -26.08
C THR A 550 -2.60 17.32 -26.00
N ALA A 551 -3.79 17.27 -26.63
CA ALA A 551 -4.77 18.35 -26.55
C ALA A 551 -5.30 18.54 -25.12
N PHE A 552 -5.60 17.45 -24.40
CA PHE A 552 -6.01 17.49 -23.00
C PHE A 552 -4.91 18.09 -22.10
N ILE A 553 -3.66 17.60 -22.19
CA ILE A 553 -2.53 18.10 -21.40
C ILE A 553 -2.28 19.58 -21.71
N GLY A 554 -2.27 19.96 -22.99
CA GLY A 554 -2.05 21.34 -23.43
C GLY A 554 -3.11 22.29 -22.89
N PHE A 555 -4.40 21.92 -23.00
CA PHE A 555 -5.51 22.72 -22.46
C PHE A 555 -5.41 22.87 -20.94
N LEU A 556 -5.13 21.79 -20.19
CA LEU A 556 -5.01 21.86 -18.74
C LEU A 556 -3.81 22.74 -18.32
N LYS A 557 -2.65 22.60 -18.98
CA LYS A 557 -1.47 23.44 -18.68
C LYS A 557 -1.72 24.90 -19.00
N GLU A 558 -2.33 25.22 -20.15
CA GLU A 558 -2.68 26.61 -20.47
C GLU A 558 -3.65 27.20 -19.44
N ARG A 559 -4.67 26.44 -19.03
CA ARG A 559 -5.66 26.89 -18.05
C ARG A 559 -5.06 27.06 -16.65
N VAL A 560 -4.22 26.12 -16.19
CA VAL A 560 -3.47 26.25 -14.93
C VAL A 560 -2.56 27.47 -14.93
N HIS A 561 -1.80 27.71 -16.01
CA HIS A 561 -0.96 28.91 -16.11
C HIS A 561 -1.79 30.20 -16.13
N ARG A 562 -2.91 30.23 -16.87
CA ARG A 562 -3.82 31.38 -16.95
C ARG A 562 -4.39 31.72 -15.57
N ASP A 563 -5.02 30.74 -14.92
CA ASP A 563 -5.69 30.95 -13.64
C ASP A 563 -4.68 31.25 -12.51
N SER A 564 -3.50 30.62 -12.54
CA SER A 564 -2.40 30.94 -11.60
C SER A 564 -1.87 32.36 -11.81
N SER A 565 -1.76 32.83 -13.06
CA SER A 565 -1.32 34.20 -13.36
C SER A 565 -2.33 35.25 -12.88
N VAL A 566 -3.63 34.94 -12.95
CA VAL A 566 -4.71 35.76 -12.38
C VAL A 566 -4.65 35.76 -10.86
N ALA A 567 -4.42 34.60 -10.23
CA ALA A 567 -4.29 34.49 -8.77
C ALA A 567 -3.09 35.27 -8.23
N LEU A 568 -1.92 35.21 -8.88
CA LEU A 568 -0.76 36.03 -8.50
C LEU A 568 -1.03 37.53 -8.70
N ALA A 569 -1.69 37.92 -9.81
CA ALA A 569 -2.08 39.30 -10.06
C ALA A 569 -3.08 39.85 -9.02
N GLN A 570 -3.91 38.97 -8.42
CA GLN A 570 -4.79 39.32 -7.30
C GLN A 570 -4.04 39.38 -5.97
N GLN A 571 -3.09 38.48 -5.71
CA GLN A 571 -2.26 38.54 -4.48
C GLN A 571 -1.45 39.84 -4.39
N THR A 572 -0.98 40.40 -5.51
CA THR A 572 -0.31 41.72 -5.54
C THR A 572 -1.19 42.93 -5.21
N VAL A 573 -2.49 42.73 -4.90
CA VAL A 573 -3.42 43.82 -4.51
C VAL A 573 -3.66 43.86 -2.99
N LEU A 574 -3.22 42.85 -2.24
CA LEU A 574 -3.32 42.83 -0.77
C LEU A 574 -1.97 43.21 -0.11
N PRO A 575 -1.97 44.01 0.97
CA PRO A 575 -0.72 44.38 1.65
C PRO A 575 -0.09 43.18 2.36
N GLU A 576 1.25 43.11 2.35
CA GLU A 576 2.01 42.04 2.99
C GLU A 576 1.85 42.08 4.53
N ASN A 577 1.00 41.20 5.06
CA ASN A 577 0.98 40.90 6.50
C ASN A 577 2.25 40.12 6.88
N ALA A 578 3.32 40.82 7.25
CA ALA A 578 4.63 40.24 7.60
C ALA A 578 4.61 39.19 8.73
N LEU A 579 3.53 39.12 9.53
CA LEU A 579 3.29 38.05 10.49
C LEU A 579 3.04 36.68 9.80
N PHE A 580 2.43 36.67 8.60
CA PHE A 580 2.09 35.43 7.90
C PHE A 580 3.34 34.76 7.32
N SER A 581 4.22 35.53 6.67
CA SER A 581 5.53 35.04 6.21
C SER A 581 6.43 34.58 7.36
N SER A 582 6.34 35.23 8.53
CA SER A 582 7.04 34.83 9.75
C SER A 582 6.55 33.49 10.34
N ILE A 583 5.25 33.19 10.23
CA ILE A 583 4.71 31.88 10.63
C ILE A 583 5.11 30.79 9.62
N GLN A 584 5.17 31.14 8.33
CA GLN A 584 5.53 30.22 7.24
C GLN A 584 7.01 29.80 7.29
N SER A 585 7.92 30.66 7.77
CA SER A 585 9.32 30.30 8.01
C SER A 585 9.54 29.50 9.31
N LEU A 586 8.74 29.74 10.36
CA LEU A 586 8.76 28.93 11.59
C LEU A 586 8.27 27.49 11.40
N GLN A 587 7.65 27.16 10.26
CA GLN A 587 7.28 25.78 9.90
C GLN A 587 8.34 25.06 9.05
N SER A 588 9.38 25.74 8.56
CA SER A 588 10.39 25.15 7.66
C SER A 588 11.61 24.58 8.40
N GLU A 589 11.40 23.67 9.35
CA GLU A 589 12.44 22.69 9.69
C GLU A 589 12.47 21.58 8.61
N SER A 590 13.42 21.73 7.69
CA SER A 590 13.70 20.88 6.51
C SER A 590 12.68 20.93 5.34
N GLU A 591 13.25 20.94 4.12
CA GLU A 591 12.64 20.79 2.78
C GLU A 591 11.86 22.02 2.19
N PRO A 592 12.00 22.30 0.87
CA PRO A 592 11.61 23.60 0.27
C PRO A 592 10.14 23.65 -0.22
N HIS A 593 9.20 23.99 0.67
CA HIS A 593 7.76 23.98 0.38
C HIS A 593 7.13 25.29 -0.16
N SER A 594 7.93 26.28 -0.59
CA SER A 594 7.44 27.65 -0.90
C SER A 594 6.33 27.73 -1.95
N LEU A 595 6.43 26.98 -3.06
CA LEU A 595 5.43 27.00 -4.14
C LEU A 595 4.07 26.45 -3.70
N ILE A 596 4.06 25.34 -2.97
CA ILE A 596 2.80 24.71 -2.48
C ILE A 596 2.13 25.61 -1.45
N ALA A 597 2.90 26.19 -0.53
CA ALA A 597 2.36 27.06 0.52
C ALA A 597 1.66 28.31 -0.05
N ASN A 598 2.23 28.95 -1.08
CA ASN A 598 1.64 30.14 -1.69
C ASN A 598 0.29 29.86 -2.40
N VAL A 599 0.15 28.68 -3.00
CA VAL A 599 -1.12 28.23 -3.61
C VAL A 599 -2.16 27.91 -2.53
N ILE A 600 -1.77 27.23 -1.46
CA ILE A 600 -2.66 26.94 -0.31
C ILE A 600 -3.15 28.22 0.38
N ALA A 601 -2.31 29.26 0.46
CA ALA A 601 -2.67 30.55 1.03
C ALA A 601 -3.68 31.33 0.17
N GLY A 602 -3.60 31.24 -1.16
CA GLY A 602 -4.44 32.01 -2.08
C GLY A 602 -5.93 31.65 -2.07
N SER A 603 -6.29 30.39 -1.80
CA SER A 603 -7.66 29.88 -1.96
C SER A 603 -8.69 30.34 -0.91
N SER A 604 -8.38 31.33 -0.07
CA SER A 604 -9.26 31.79 1.02
C SER A 604 -9.85 33.20 0.82
N ALA A 605 -9.57 33.87 -0.29
CA ALA A 605 -9.78 35.31 -0.46
C ALA A 605 -10.76 35.76 -1.57
N LEU A 606 -11.57 34.85 -2.12
CA LEU A 606 -12.49 35.19 -3.22
C LEU A 606 -13.80 35.85 -2.72
N GLY A 607 -13.73 37.16 -2.46
CA GLY A 607 -14.90 38.01 -2.20
C GLY A 607 -14.60 39.53 -2.30
N PHE A 608 -15.47 40.26 -3.02
CA PHE A 608 -15.58 41.73 -3.14
C PHE A 608 -14.54 42.53 -3.99
N HIS A 609 -15.01 42.97 -5.17
CA HIS A 609 -14.90 44.31 -5.82
C HIS A 609 -13.59 45.17 -5.83
N MET A 610 -13.08 45.35 -7.07
CA MET A 610 -12.88 46.65 -7.80
C MET A 610 -12.06 47.82 -7.17
N GLY A 611 -10.93 48.25 -7.78
CA GLY A 611 -10.15 49.37 -7.21
C GLY A 611 -9.08 50.23 -7.96
N ARG A 612 -8.58 49.91 -9.17
CA ARG A 612 -7.81 50.81 -10.13
C ARG A 612 -6.45 51.50 -9.71
N ASP A 613 -5.50 51.51 -10.68
CA ASP A 613 -4.24 52.33 -10.87
C ASP A 613 -3.02 52.20 -9.92
N GLY A 614 -1.79 52.19 -10.48
CA GLY A 614 -0.57 52.69 -9.78
C GLY A 614 0.79 51.95 -9.86
N GLN A 615 1.43 51.85 -11.03
CA GLN A 615 2.90 51.61 -11.27
C GLN A 615 3.80 50.92 -10.20
N ALA A 616 4.30 49.69 -10.49
CA ALA A 616 5.44 49.08 -9.77
C ALA A 616 6.34 48.12 -10.62
N SER A 617 6.49 48.39 -11.92
CA SER A 617 7.20 47.47 -12.84
C SER A 617 8.73 47.69 -12.91
N ARG A 618 9.53 46.81 -12.30
CA ARG A 618 10.96 46.58 -12.69
C ARG A 618 11.59 45.24 -12.26
N HIS A 619 11.33 44.73 -11.05
CA HIS A 619 12.04 43.52 -10.55
C HIS A 619 11.50 42.15 -11.05
N LEU A 620 10.30 42.09 -11.62
CA LEU A 620 9.69 40.82 -12.06
C LEU A 620 10.17 40.31 -13.43
N SER A 621 10.99 41.08 -14.16
CA SER A 621 11.39 40.71 -15.54
C SER A 621 12.41 39.56 -15.60
N GLU A 622 13.22 39.35 -14.56
CA GLU A 622 14.30 38.35 -14.56
C GLU A 622 13.80 36.92 -14.30
N VAL A 623 12.72 36.77 -13.52
CA VAL A 623 12.09 35.46 -13.29
C VAL A 623 11.38 34.98 -14.56
N ALA A 624 10.76 35.89 -15.31
CA ALA A 624 10.08 35.57 -16.56
C ALA A 624 11.04 35.25 -17.72
N SER A 625 12.28 35.73 -17.71
CA SER A 625 13.31 35.32 -18.67
C SER A 625 13.92 33.96 -18.33
N ALA A 626 14.16 33.66 -17.04
CA ALA A 626 14.63 32.35 -16.59
C ALA A 626 13.65 31.21 -16.96
N LEU A 627 12.34 31.47 -16.96
CA LEU A 627 11.34 30.49 -17.42
C LEU A 627 11.30 30.28 -18.95
N ARG A 628 11.87 31.19 -19.75
CA ARG A 628 11.93 31.05 -21.22
C ARG A 628 13.16 30.31 -21.72
N SER A 629 14.26 30.28 -20.96
CA SER A 629 15.53 29.69 -21.40
C SER A 629 15.57 28.16 -21.40
N PHE A 630 14.53 27.47 -20.90
CA PHE A 630 14.53 26.01 -20.71
C PHE A 630 13.39 25.25 -21.42
N SER A 631 12.69 25.89 -22.35
CA SER A 631 11.66 25.24 -23.19
C SER A 631 12.23 24.81 -24.56
N PRO A 632 12.39 23.50 -24.85
CA PRO A 632 12.88 23.04 -26.15
C PRO A 632 11.74 23.01 -27.18
N LEU A 633 11.66 24.05 -28.02
CA LEU A 633 10.74 24.11 -29.16
C LEU A 633 11.51 24.23 -30.48
N GLN A 634 11.00 23.58 -31.52
CA GLN A 634 11.73 23.24 -32.74
C GLN A 634 12.01 24.48 -33.62
N SER A 635 13.28 24.70 -33.96
CA SER A 635 13.69 25.61 -35.04
C SER A 635 14.07 24.80 -36.29
N ALA A 636 13.19 24.80 -37.29
CA ALA A 636 13.39 24.04 -38.52
C ALA A 636 13.13 24.90 -39.77
N GLN A 637 14.14 25.65 -40.24
CA GLN A 637 14.16 26.19 -41.61
C GLN A 637 15.58 26.56 -42.11
N GLN A 638 16.11 25.68 -42.96
CA GLN A 638 16.96 25.86 -44.16
C GLN A 638 18.20 26.81 -44.17
N PRO A 639 19.25 26.47 -44.96
CA PRO A 639 20.52 27.19 -44.97
C PRO A 639 20.65 28.26 -46.08
N PRO A 640 21.49 29.28 -45.90
CA PRO A 640 22.09 30.05 -46.98
C PRO A 640 23.48 29.49 -47.36
N SER A 641 23.71 29.23 -48.64
CA SER A 641 25.02 28.87 -49.20
C SER A 641 25.71 30.11 -49.82
N GLY A 642 26.97 30.42 -49.45
CA GLY A 642 27.73 31.43 -50.19
C GLY A 642 29.08 31.89 -49.61
N PHE A 643 30.16 31.58 -50.35
CA PHE A 643 31.40 32.37 -50.55
C PHE A 643 32.22 32.97 -49.37
N GLN A 644 33.31 32.25 -49.06
CA GLN A 644 34.73 32.68 -49.22
C GLN A 644 35.29 33.99 -48.58
N ALA A 645 36.26 33.75 -47.67
CA ALA A 645 37.68 34.20 -47.70
C ALA A 645 38.17 35.52 -47.02
N ALA A 646 39.36 35.38 -46.39
CA ALA A 646 40.42 36.37 -46.06
C ALA A 646 40.05 37.65 -45.26
N GLY A 647 40.64 38.01 -44.11
CA GLY A 647 41.92 37.66 -43.47
C GLY A 647 42.59 38.94 -42.90
N ARG A 648 43.52 38.80 -41.93
CA ARG A 648 44.46 39.84 -41.40
C ARG A 648 43.84 40.97 -40.55
N ASP A 649 44.56 41.76 -39.74
CA ASP A 649 45.80 41.61 -38.92
C ASP A 649 45.83 42.80 -37.92
N GLY A 650 46.69 42.77 -36.88
CA GLY A 650 47.00 43.91 -35.98
C GLY A 650 46.25 43.86 -34.62
N GLU A 651 46.81 43.84 -33.41
CA GLU A 651 48.09 44.28 -32.77
C GLU A 651 48.01 45.58 -31.95
N GLY A 652 48.40 45.49 -30.66
CA GLY A 652 48.78 46.61 -29.78
C GLY A 652 47.64 47.34 -29.03
N ALA A 653 47.84 47.89 -27.82
CA ALA A 653 48.94 47.69 -26.86
C ALA A 653 48.52 48.12 -25.42
N GLN A 654 49.16 47.50 -24.41
CA GLN A 654 49.17 47.86 -22.97
C GLN A 654 50.48 48.62 -22.61
N PRO A 655 50.85 49.00 -21.36
CA PRO A 655 50.30 48.69 -20.01
C PRO A 655 49.88 50.01 -19.26
N ARG A 656 50.14 50.36 -17.98
CA ARG A 656 50.95 49.90 -16.81
C ARG A 656 50.45 50.69 -15.55
N GLY A 657 50.60 50.28 -14.28
CA GLY A 657 51.07 49.05 -13.62
C GLY A 657 50.15 48.76 -12.40
N ALA A 658 50.59 48.50 -11.15
CA ALA A 658 51.91 48.24 -10.57
C ALA A 658 51.72 47.52 -9.20
N GLY A 659 52.69 46.71 -8.74
CA GLY A 659 52.70 46.07 -7.41
C GLY A 659 53.05 44.57 -7.43
N ALA A 660 54.05 44.17 -6.63
CA ALA A 660 54.48 42.78 -6.40
C ALA A 660 54.20 42.39 -4.92
N MET A 661 54.34 41.17 -4.39
CA MET A 661 55.33 40.11 -4.64
C MET A 661 54.84 38.71 -4.18
N THR A 662 55.50 37.64 -4.70
CA THR A 662 55.75 36.31 -4.07
C THR A 662 54.55 35.41 -3.68
N ALA A 663 54.61 34.06 -3.72
CA ALA A 663 55.69 33.12 -4.07
C ALA A 663 55.17 31.93 -4.93
N SER A 664 56.02 30.94 -5.24
CA SER A 664 55.78 29.92 -6.27
C SER A 664 55.42 28.53 -5.72
N GLY A 665 54.59 27.79 -6.48
CA GLY A 665 54.95 26.43 -6.91
C GLY A 665 54.18 25.23 -6.33
N ALA A 666 53.37 24.57 -7.17
CA ALA A 666 53.31 23.10 -7.32
C ALA A 666 52.36 22.69 -8.47
N ASP A 667 52.83 21.89 -9.43
CA ASP A 667 51.96 21.19 -10.39
C ASP A 667 51.31 19.97 -9.73
N ALA A 668 50.00 19.80 -9.92
CA ALA A 668 49.27 18.59 -9.53
C ALA A 668 48.17 18.24 -10.55
N ARG A 669 48.51 17.44 -11.56
CA ARG A 669 47.51 16.84 -12.46
C ARG A 669 46.74 15.74 -11.71
N THR A 670 45.52 16.03 -11.27
CA THR A 670 44.58 15.03 -10.74
C THR A 670 43.35 14.86 -11.63
N VAL A 671 42.86 13.62 -11.72
CA VAL A 671 41.91 13.18 -12.73
C VAL A 671 40.49 13.64 -12.38
N SER A 672 39.95 14.59 -13.15
CA SER A 672 38.50 14.86 -13.13
C SER A 672 37.76 13.78 -13.93
N SER A 673 37.25 12.78 -13.21
CA SER A 673 36.26 11.81 -13.75
C SER A 673 35.22 11.44 -12.69
N GLY A 674 35.10 12.24 -11.62
CA GLY A 674 34.17 12.02 -10.52
C GLY A 674 33.00 13.01 -10.43
N SER A 675 33.10 14.22 -11.00
CA SER A 675 32.08 15.27 -10.80
C SER A 675 30.76 14.97 -11.52
N SER A 676 30.82 14.48 -12.76
CA SER A 676 29.64 14.32 -13.63
C SER A 676 28.57 13.37 -13.10
N ALA A 677 28.94 12.39 -12.27
CA ALA A 677 27.99 11.50 -11.60
C ALA A 677 27.19 12.21 -10.49
N TRP A 678 27.87 13.02 -9.67
CA TRP A 678 27.22 13.82 -8.61
C TRP A 678 26.38 14.95 -9.18
N GLU A 679 26.89 15.61 -10.22
CA GLU A 679 26.21 16.69 -10.94
C GLU A 679 24.94 16.18 -11.64
N GLY A 680 25.02 15.03 -12.32
CA GLY A 680 23.86 14.34 -12.89
C GLY A 680 22.84 13.90 -11.85
N GLN A 681 23.28 13.36 -10.70
CA GLN A 681 22.35 12.98 -9.63
C GLN A 681 21.65 14.20 -9.01
N LEU A 682 22.36 15.32 -8.79
CA LEU A 682 21.76 16.57 -8.31
C LEU A 682 20.71 17.08 -9.29
N GLN A 683 21.04 17.14 -10.58
CA GLN A 683 20.13 17.52 -11.66
C GLN A 683 18.85 16.66 -11.65
N SER A 684 18.99 15.34 -11.50
CA SER A 684 17.88 14.38 -11.56
C SER A 684 17.01 14.38 -10.29
N MET A 685 17.59 14.66 -9.11
CA MET A 685 16.81 14.88 -7.89
C MET A 685 15.98 16.16 -7.98
N ILE A 686 16.58 17.27 -8.45
CA ILE A 686 15.86 18.54 -8.70
C ILE A 686 14.72 18.33 -9.71
N LEU A 687 14.96 17.60 -10.80
CA LEU A 687 13.92 17.26 -11.78
C LEU A 687 12.79 16.39 -11.20
N SER A 688 13.11 15.46 -10.29
CA SER A 688 12.11 14.62 -9.60
C SER A 688 11.27 15.42 -8.59
N GLU A 689 11.88 16.38 -7.90
CA GLU A 689 11.15 17.32 -7.02
C GLU A 689 10.28 18.29 -7.81
N TYR A 690 10.79 18.82 -8.93
CA TYR A 690 10.02 19.63 -9.87
C TYR A 690 8.81 18.86 -10.41
N ALA A 691 9.01 17.68 -10.99
CA ALA A 691 7.94 16.80 -11.47
C ALA A 691 6.91 16.48 -10.37
N SER A 692 7.37 16.20 -9.16
CA SER A 692 6.52 15.93 -8.00
C SER A 692 5.69 17.15 -7.58
N THR A 693 6.20 18.38 -7.70
CA THR A 693 5.50 19.62 -7.32
C THR A 693 4.59 20.14 -8.44
N GLU A 694 4.99 20.00 -9.71
CA GLU A 694 4.15 20.25 -10.88
C GLU A 694 2.90 19.35 -10.86
N MET A 695 3.07 18.04 -10.61
CA MET A 695 1.95 17.11 -10.47
C MET A 695 1.09 17.41 -9.22
N SER A 696 1.70 17.83 -8.10
CA SER A 696 0.95 18.26 -6.90
C SER A 696 0.00 19.42 -7.22
N LEU A 697 0.46 20.41 -7.99
CA LEU A 697 -0.33 21.56 -8.44
C LEU A 697 -1.46 21.13 -9.37
N HIS A 698 -1.16 20.28 -10.37
CA HIS A 698 -2.17 19.77 -11.31
C HIS A 698 -3.25 18.94 -10.61
N ALA A 699 -2.90 18.10 -9.63
CA ALA A 699 -3.87 17.33 -8.85
C ALA A 699 -4.82 18.23 -8.05
N LEU A 700 -4.27 19.20 -7.28
CA LEU A 700 -5.07 20.17 -6.54
C LEU A 700 -6.01 20.97 -7.47
N TYR A 701 -5.50 21.43 -8.61
CA TYR A 701 -6.29 22.20 -9.57
C TYR A 701 -7.42 21.38 -10.21
N MET A 702 -7.16 20.13 -10.61
CA MET A 702 -8.21 19.25 -11.15
C MET A 702 -9.30 18.94 -10.12
N HIS A 703 -8.94 18.72 -8.85
CA HIS A 703 -9.91 18.53 -7.78
C HIS A 703 -10.78 19.77 -7.50
N GLU A 704 -10.19 20.97 -7.52
CA GLU A 704 -10.94 22.22 -7.33
C GLU A 704 -11.84 22.53 -8.54
N LEU A 705 -11.38 22.24 -9.76
CA LEU A 705 -12.15 22.39 -11.00
C LEU A 705 -13.34 21.41 -11.04
N HIS A 706 -13.11 20.12 -10.71
CA HIS A 706 -14.17 19.12 -10.60
C HIS A 706 -15.26 19.57 -9.61
N LYS A 707 -14.86 20.06 -8.43
CA LYS A 707 -15.74 20.62 -7.41
C LYS A 707 -16.56 21.81 -7.90
N GLN A 708 -15.97 22.72 -8.69
CA GLN A 708 -16.70 23.83 -9.31
C GLN A 708 -17.73 23.34 -10.33
N GLN A 709 -17.40 22.31 -11.13
CA GLN A 709 -18.34 21.70 -12.08
C GLN A 709 -19.51 20.99 -11.35
N ALA A 710 -19.22 20.23 -10.30
CA ALA A 710 -20.23 19.54 -9.48
C ALA A 710 -21.19 20.50 -8.76
N GLN A 711 -20.75 21.72 -8.44
CA GLN A 711 -21.61 22.78 -7.89
C GLN A 711 -22.52 23.45 -8.93
N LEU A 712 -22.21 23.31 -10.23
CA LEU A 712 -22.99 23.90 -11.34
C LEU A 712 -24.04 22.93 -11.91
N GLU A 713 -23.81 21.61 -11.86
CA GLU A 713 -24.78 20.57 -12.29
C GLU A 713 -25.20 19.62 -11.13
N PRO A 714 -25.89 20.11 -10.08
CA PRO A 714 -26.15 19.32 -8.87
C PRO A 714 -27.09 18.12 -9.07
N GLU A 715 -28.00 18.15 -10.07
CA GLU A 715 -29.06 17.12 -10.20
C GLU A 715 -28.58 15.75 -10.72
N ARG A 716 -27.33 15.63 -11.20
CA ARG A 716 -26.84 14.41 -11.84
C ARG A 716 -26.01 13.48 -10.96
N HIS A 717 -25.59 13.92 -9.77
CA HIS A 717 -24.42 13.35 -9.08
C HIS A 717 -24.67 12.69 -7.72
N THR A 718 -25.89 12.69 -7.18
CA THR A 718 -26.18 12.19 -5.83
C THR A 718 -26.82 10.80 -5.74
N TRP A 719 -27.46 10.29 -6.80
CA TRP A 719 -28.24 9.04 -6.72
C TRP A 719 -27.41 7.76 -6.94
N HIS A 720 -26.50 7.73 -7.92
CA HIS A 720 -25.91 6.46 -8.40
C HIS A 720 -24.74 5.88 -7.57
N ARG A 721 -24.40 6.43 -6.39
CA ARG A 721 -23.35 5.85 -5.52
C ARG A 721 -23.86 4.67 -4.66
N ARG A 722 -25.17 4.42 -4.59
CA ARG A 722 -25.77 3.42 -3.68
C ARG A 722 -26.38 2.19 -4.36
N GLU A 723 -26.92 2.33 -5.57
CA GLU A 723 -27.69 1.27 -6.27
C GLU A 723 -26.80 0.13 -6.82
N SER A 724 -25.50 0.39 -6.97
CA SER A 724 -24.49 -0.59 -7.41
C SER A 724 -24.24 -1.73 -6.40
N ASP A 725 -24.71 -1.60 -5.16
CA ASP A 725 -24.55 -2.62 -4.10
C ASP A 725 -25.80 -3.55 -3.97
N GLU A 726 -26.93 -3.22 -4.61
CA GLU A 726 -28.22 -3.93 -4.42
C GLU A 726 -28.84 -4.51 -5.72
N SER A 727 -28.15 -4.44 -6.86
CA SER A 727 -28.61 -5.03 -8.13
C SER A 727 -28.36 -6.56 -8.19
N GLY A 728 -29.01 -7.30 -7.30
CA GLY A 728 -28.74 -8.73 -7.04
C GLY A 728 -29.96 -9.67 -7.03
N GLU A 729 -31.14 -9.26 -7.50
CA GLU A 729 -32.32 -10.13 -7.61
C GLU A 729 -32.76 -10.35 -9.08
N SER A 730 -33.23 -11.56 -9.37
CA SER A 730 -33.59 -12.03 -10.71
C SER A 730 -35.05 -11.71 -11.08
N ALA A 731 -35.26 -11.14 -12.26
CA ALA A 731 -36.58 -11.07 -12.91
C ALA A 731 -36.61 -12.03 -14.11
N HIS A 732 -37.73 -12.76 -14.27
CA HIS A 732 -37.94 -13.72 -15.35
C HIS A 732 -38.27 -13.04 -16.69
N GLU A 733 -38.04 -13.77 -17.79
CA GLU A 733 -38.58 -13.46 -19.11
C GLU A 733 -40.11 -13.65 -19.14
N GLU A 734 -40.85 -12.70 -19.73
CA GLU A 734 -42.17 -12.94 -20.30
C GLU A 734 -42.41 -12.00 -21.50
N LEU A 735 -43.35 -12.35 -22.40
CA LEU A 735 -43.38 -11.84 -23.78
C LEU A 735 -44.59 -10.93 -24.10
N ASP A 736 -44.45 -10.21 -25.22
CA ASP A 736 -45.51 -9.63 -26.09
C ASP A 736 -46.21 -8.27 -25.80
N ALA A 737 -46.83 -7.76 -26.88
CA ALA A 737 -47.92 -6.75 -26.95
C ALA A 737 -47.64 -5.22 -26.90
N GLN A 738 -46.91 -4.72 -27.91
CA GLN A 738 -47.29 -3.62 -28.84
C GLN A 738 -48.01 -2.30 -28.39
N ARG A 739 -47.45 -1.17 -28.88
CA ARG A 739 -48.08 0.12 -29.30
C ARG A 739 -48.70 1.06 -28.24
N GLY A 740 -48.19 2.30 -28.19
CA GLY A 740 -48.90 3.47 -27.64
C GLY A 740 -48.03 4.74 -27.57
N ALA A 741 -48.60 5.92 -27.83
CA ALA A 741 -47.95 7.24 -27.68
C ALA A 741 -48.63 8.06 -26.54
N PRO A 742 -48.01 9.11 -25.98
CA PRO A 742 -48.28 9.58 -24.60
C PRO A 742 -49.34 10.71 -24.48
N VAL A 743 -49.54 11.19 -23.22
CA VAL A 743 -50.22 12.44 -22.71
C VAL A 743 -51.45 12.17 -21.81
N PRO A 744 -51.64 12.82 -20.63
CA PRO A 744 -50.71 13.39 -19.63
C PRO A 744 -51.07 13.01 -18.14
N ILE A 745 -50.53 13.76 -17.16
CA ILE A 745 -50.70 13.58 -15.69
C ILE A 745 -52.05 14.17 -15.16
N PRO A 746 -52.63 13.58 -14.09
CA PRO A 746 -53.08 14.39 -12.94
C PRO A 746 -52.54 13.90 -11.57
N ARG A 747 -52.52 14.80 -10.57
CA ARG A 747 -52.03 14.55 -9.18
C ARG A 747 -53.18 14.18 -8.24
N SER A 748 -52.92 13.39 -7.17
CA SER A 748 -53.10 13.83 -5.75
C SER A 748 -53.01 12.70 -4.70
N ALA A 749 -52.46 13.05 -3.51
CA ALA A 749 -52.76 12.59 -2.14
C ALA A 749 -52.72 11.09 -1.72
N SER A 750 -52.40 10.71 -0.46
CA SER A 750 -51.63 11.38 0.63
C SER A 750 -51.44 10.47 1.88
N TYR A 751 -50.25 10.54 2.52
CA TYR A 751 -49.97 10.25 3.96
C TYR A 751 -50.14 8.82 4.53
N PRO A 752 -49.53 8.50 5.71
CA PRO A 752 -48.24 8.97 6.24
C PRO A 752 -47.34 7.84 6.82
N PHE A 753 -46.02 8.11 6.96
CA PHE A 753 -45.12 7.38 7.86
C PHE A 753 -44.84 8.21 9.14
N SER A 754 -44.49 7.55 10.24
CA SER A 754 -44.29 8.15 11.57
C SER A 754 -42.82 8.35 11.97
N SER A 755 -42.48 9.54 12.48
CA SER A 755 -41.17 9.84 13.07
C SER A 755 -41.28 10.22 14.56
N PRO A 756 -40.36 9.79 15.44
CA PRO A 756 -40.34 10.21 16.84
C PRO A 756 -39.80 11.64 17.03
N ARG A 757 -40.20 12.27 18.14
CA ARG A 757 -39.96 13.69 18.47
C ARG A 757 -38.56 13.98 19.04
N GLN A 758 -38.06 15.19 18.76
CA GLN A 758 -37.33 15.99 19.76
C GLN A 758 -38.34 16.79 20.61
N PRO A 759 -38.09 17.02 21.91
CA PRO A 759 -38.79 18.04 22.70
C PRO A 759 -38.14 19.42 22.51
N ALA A 760 -38.94 20.48 22.60
CA ALA A 760 -38.49 21.87 22.61
C ALA A 760 -38.63 22.48 24.03
N GLU A 761 -38.09 23.68 24.22
CA GLU A 761 -38.03 24.40 25.49
C GLU A 761 -39.39 24.97 25.94
N GLU A 762 -39.61 25.04 27.25
CA GLU A 762 -40.51 26.03 27.89
C GLU A 762 -39.76 26.74 29.03
N THR A 763 -39.98 28.05 29.17
CA THR A 763 -39.20 28.93 30.05
C THR A 763 -40.02 29.48 31.22
N ALA A 764 -39.59 29.23 32.47
CA ALA A 764 -40.07 30.00 33.63
C ALA A 764 -39.09 30.03 34.84
N THR A 765 -38.86 31.24 35.36
CA THR A 765 -38.58 31.58 36.77
C THR A 765 -37.51 30.82 37.58
N LEU A 766 -36.32 31.43 37.64
CA LEU A 766 -35.55 31.74 38.87
C LEU A 766 -36.08 31.20 40.22
N GLN A 767 -35.25 30.43 40.95
CA GLN A 767 -34.82 30.85 42.29
C GLN A 767 -33.54 30.18 42.81
N THR A 768 -32.73 31.02 43.44
CA THR A 768 -31.49 30.82 44.18
C THR A 768 -31.55 29.83 45.36
N GLY A 769 -30.48 29.07 45.64
CA GLY A 769 -30.32 28.35 46.91
C GLY A 769 -29.00 27.60 47.11
N PHE A 770 -28.20 28.00 48.12
CA PHE A 770 -27.09 27.21 48.67
C PHE A 770 -27.63 26.19 49.70
N GLN A 771 -26.98 25.02 49.89
CA GLN A 771 -26.05 24.78 51.03
C GLN A 771 -25.48 23.33 51.09
N ARG A 772 -24.45 23.14 51.94
CA ARG A 772 -23.85 21.84 52.34
C ARG A 772 -24.06 21.62 53.85
N ARG A 773 -24.22 20.36 54.30
CA ARG A 773 -23.37 19.63 55.30
C ARG A 773 -24.12 18.60 56.18
N TYR A 774 -23.50 17.40 56.35
CA TYR A 774 -23.43 16.52 57.55
C TYR A 774 -24.77 15.98 58.15
N GLY A 775 -24.86 14.84 58.87
CA GLY A 775 -23.88 13.79 59.30
C GLY A 775 -23.97 13.53 60.82
N GLY A 776 -23.92 12.30 61.39
CA GLY A 776 -23.82 10.93 60.85
C GLY A 776 -23.48 9.88 61.97
N ILE A 777 -23.22 8.60 61.60
CA ILE A 777 -22.63 7.51 62.43
C ILE A 777 -23.52 6.83 63.51
N THR A 778 -23.73 5.50 63.42
CA THR A 778 -23.47 4.47 64.48
C THR A 778 -23.75 3.03 63.99
N ASP A 779 -23.14 2.04 64.67
CA ASP A 779 -23.05 0.58 64.40
C ASP A 779 -23.03 -0.13 65.80
N PRO A 780 -22.89 -1.47 66.02
CA PRO A 780 -23.03 -2.69 65.18
C PRO A 780 -23.90 -3.81 65.84
N GLY A 781 -23.92 -5.06 65.32
CA GLY A 781 -24.46 -6.23 66.07
C GLY A 781 -24.58 -7.58 65.31
N THR A 782 -24.01 -8.68 65.85
CA THR A 782 -23.65 -9.92 65.10
C THR A 782 -24.42 -11.21 65.52
N VAL A 783 -24.41 -12.25 64.63
CA VAL A 783 -24.64 -13.73 64.80
C VAL A 783 -26.03 -14.31 65.20
N HIS A 784 -26.62 -15.21 64.38
CA HIS A 784 -26.66 -16.71 64.58
C HIS A 784 -27.43 -17.53 63.50
N ARG A 785 -27.69 -18.83 63.73
CA ARG A 785 -28.00 -19.92 62.73
C ARG A 785 -29.44 -20.52 62.82
N PRO A 786 -29.88 -21.37 61.85
CA PRO A 786 -31.30 -21.74 61.62
C PRO A 786 -31.71 -23.21 61.92
N PRO A 787 -33.01 -23.55 61.77
CA PRO A 787 -33.56 -24.78 61.16
C PRO A 787 -34.21 -24.46 59.77
N SER A 788 -34.32 -25.31 58.73
CA SER A 788 -34.95 -26.65 58.58
C SER A 788 -36.48 -26.64 58.80
N HIS A 789 -37.35 -27.41 58.09
CA HIS A 789 -37.18 -28.59 57.22
C HIS A 789 -38.44 -28.81 56.32
N PHE A 790 -38.34 -29.42 55.11
CA PHE A 790 -39.33 -30.25 54.34
C PHE A 790 -38.78 -30.38 52.89
N SER A 791 -38.36 -31.50 52.26
CA SER A 791 -38.84 -32.89 52.10
C SER A 791 -40.08 -33.01 51.17
N ARG A 792 -40.19 -33.97 50.21
CA ARG A 792 -39.51 -35.28 49.98
C ARG A 792 -39.43 -35.69 48.48
N LEU A 793 -38.85 -36.87 48.16
CA LEU A 793 -38.54 -37.38 46.81
C LEU A 793 -39.46 -38.56 46.31
N PRO A 794 -39.01 -39.66 45.63
CA PRO A 794 -39.16 -39.90 44.18
C PRO A 794 -39.72 -41.30 43.79
N LEU A 795 -39.70 -41.67 42.49
CA LEU A 795 -39.62 -43.03 41.88
C LEU A 795 -39.60 -42.88 40.33
N GLY A 796 -39.08 -43.77 39.48
CA GLY A 796 -38.36 -45.06 39.60
C GLY A 796 -38.00 -45.59 38.18
N GLY A 797 -37.23 -46.68 38.02
CA GLY A 797 -36.83 -47.18 36.68
C GLY A 797 -36.39 -48.66 36.61
N TRP A 798 -36.47 -49.24 35.41
CA TRP A 798 -36.14 -50.62 34.96
C TRP A 798 -35.90 -50.57 33.42
N ALA A 799 -35.14 -51.43 32.72
CA ALA A 799 -34.13 -52.45 33.06
C ALA A 799 -33.30 -52.79 31.78
N GLU A 800 -32.27 -53.66 31.87
CA GLU A 800 -31.40 -54.11 30.77
C GLU A 800 -31.74 -55.52 30.26
N ASP A 801 -31.38 -55.83 29.00
CA ASP A 801 -30.94 -57.14 28.42
C ASP A 801 -30.94 -57.06 26.87
N GLY A 802 -30.13 -57.77 26.05
CA GLY A 802 -28.96 -58.59 26.34
C GLY A 802 -28.54 -59.56 25.18
N GLN A 803 -27.41 -59.29 24.48
CA GLN A 803 -26.61 -60.25 23.65
C GLN A 803 -27.26 -60.88 22.37
N SER A 804 -26.56 -61.53 21.40
CA SER A 804 -25.22 -61.31 20.78
C SER A 804 -25.01 -62.09 19.44
N ALA A 805 -24.09 -61.60 18.57
CA ALA A 805 -23.22 -62.29 17.58
C ALA A 805 -23.74 -63.22 16.43
N ARG A 806 -23.32 -62.95 15.16
CA ARG A 806 -22.46 -63.83 14.27
C ARG A 806 -22.26 -63.30 12.82
N HIS A 807 -21.25 -63.84 12.13
CA HIS A 807 -20.74 -63.63 10.74
C HIS A 807 -20.75 -65.01 9.97
N PRO A 808 -20.33 -65.19 8.68
CA PRO A 808 -20.20 -64.30 7.49
C PRO A 808 -20.68 -64.95 6.12
N GLU A 809 -20.44 -64.26 4.98
CA GLU A 809 -20.17 -64.79 3.59
C GLU A 809 -21.26 -65.57 2.79
N PRO A 810 -21.12 -65.87 1.45
CA PRO A 810 -20.07 -65.55 0.45
C PRO A 810 -20.59 -64.96 -0.94
N VAL A 811 -19.76 -65.05 -2.00
CA VAL A 811 -19.90 -64.52 -3.40
C VAL A 811 -20.46 -65.58 -4.40
N PRO A 812 -20.69 -65.27 -5.72
CA PRO A 812 -19.69 -65.40 -6.82
C PRO A 812 -19.65 -64.17 -7.80
N GLU A 813 -18.58 -63.83 -8.56
CA GLU A 813 -17.84 -64.54 -9.64
C GLU A 813 -18.70 -64.84 -10.90
N GLU A 814 -18.20 -64.77 -12.15
CA GLU A 814 -16.84 -64.60 -12.76
C GLU A 814 -16.78 -63.28 -13.60
N SER A 815 -15.97 -62.92 -14.62
CA SER A 815 -14.75 -63.33 -15.40
C SER A 815 -14.33 -62.12 -16.30
N SER A 816 -13.25 -62.03 -17.11
CA SER A 816 -11.83 -62.48 -17.09
C SER A 816 -10.99 -61.57 -18.07
N GLU A 817 -9.65 -61.65 -18.04
CA GLU A 817 -8.66 -61.56 -19.18
C GLU A 817 -8.63 -60.36 -20.19
N ASP A 818 -7.49 -59.92 -20.76
CA ASP A 818 -6.04 -60.02 -20.42
C ASP A 818 -5.18 -58.98 -21.23
N GLU A 819 -3.85 -59.05 -21.10
CA GLU A 819 -2.74 -58.45 -21.90
C GLU A 819 -1.93 -57.25 -21.36
N LEU A 820 -0.66 -57.22 -21.80
CA LEU A 820 0.49 -56.44 -21.29
C LEU A 820 1.07 -55.46 -22.37
N PRO A 821 2.00 -54.54 -22.04
CA PRO A 821 2.26 -53.33 -22.84
C PRO A 821 3.48 -53.40 -23.78
N PRO A 822 3.68 -52.38 -24.64
CA PRO A 822 4.99 -52.06 -25.19
C PRO A 822 5.52 -50.64 -24.87
N GLN A 823 6.69 -50.63 -24.24
CA GLN A 823 7.90 -49.83 -24.56
C GLN A 823 7.81 -48.33 -24.95
N ILE A 824 8.39 -47.52 -24.05
CA ILE A 824 9.49 -46.56 -24.30
C ILE A 824 9.96 -46.43 -25.76
N HIS A 825 9.87 -45.24 -26.37
CA HIS A 825 11.06 -44.57 -26.94
C HIS A 825 10.91 -43.06 -27.22
N LYS A 826 12.08 -42.43 -27.44
CA LYS A 826 12.34 -40.99 -27.60
C LYS A 826 11.62 -40.36 -28.80
N VAL A 827 11.18 -39.12 -28.65
CA VAL A 827 11.90 -37.93 -29.17
C VAL A 827 12.00 -36.92 -28.04
#